data_AF-A0A8B7JJ65-F1
#
_entry.id   AF-A0A8B7JJ65-F1
#
_cell.length_a   1.000
_cell.length_b   1.000
_cell.length_c   1.000
_cell.angle_alpha   90.00
_cell.angle_beta   90.00
_cell.angle_gamma   90.00
#
_symmetry.space_group_name_H-M   'P 1'
#
loop_
_entity.id
_entity.type
_entity.pdbx_description
1 polymer ?
#
loop_
_entity_poly.entity_id
_entity_poly.type
_entity_poly.pdbx_seq_one_letter_code
_entity_poly.pdbx_strand_id
1 'polypeptide(L)'
;MAVSRAALGRLQGLEKQLKNEDYVFSGETVQHLEDTIAAIKKLEEIRRHTLERLEEETIENSNLRVRMQNFPGVIIAEMTALVTAARESSAAQIDQLQSALKSIAHEIALLDEKQALCEKQNAALCEEQERLRTQYEGSVDLLNERMAKKVNTNVLLNDTYDKTRDTEREIIRAKAALKELKEKIAEKMNKLGKEKEDCDRKEREMKKILDTQEAKTSEKKDEFETLNIKLLNIEHLITLNSTAIFNEEALIAKQKETSKQLEKNLELKKTNMLELLKKKSKLALFNRDQLDSELLILKSKIAQEKEDLNKELEKITEDLHNVECLNKKLKLENKGARQKYQQLEEEEQRWAVKRDRTVAKLGKLSVLLDENLELLTNRMVEEKSLEEEIEYLEDNLLYMKESYEKELKSLEEDLKSESVMRAMLQWKILHLTKQRNLFLSVEEKRNKEVNERIEAGKKRHAELILEIEDLEKELLQSENQVKALSEEVNKRETDYRNYKEDFTNKIKCLENDFKTATENLHQKEQELNISRLTLEETQRELEQKHTKYEELRKSFLKRKDEEMKAKRAIEQSIKTTGKLKEEMLELRNQLRIKRDTALGQLKNHTESMKWLERDIYEINRKLDIVNNENCRLKLCNAQIKEDIFAMNFEAENHKSATAKILNDLAVLHDLLLKGWSEDNSIQKEFLENEREILKAVTALITKIQQREKKISDINSRLQNKLEGLDSLFEKTSRICDNDSEGAIENTLSVTDLCRIIH
;
A
#
# COMPACT_ATOMS: atom_id res chain seq x y z
N MET A 1 127.05 -64.25 -24.37
CA MET A 1 127.07 -65.21 -23.23
C MET A 1 128.29 -66.15 -23.28
N ALA A 2 128.63 -66.81 -24.40
CA ALA A 2 129.67 -67.86 -24.41
C ALA A 2 131.14 -67.38 -24.56
N VAL A 3 131.41 -66.22 -25.18
CA VAL A 3 132.79 -65.81 -25.55
C VAL A 3 133.55 -65.15 -24.39
N SER A 4 132.90 -64.27 -23.61
CA SER A 4 133.55 -63.52 -22.52
C SER A 4 133.95 -64.41 -21.33
N ARG A 5 133.11 -65.39 -20.97
CA ARG A 5 133.40 -66.35 -19.88
C ARG A 5 134.58 -67.26 -20.20
N ALA A 6 134.69 -67.69 -21.45
CA ALA A 6 135.80 -68.51 -21.94
C ALA A 6 137.13 -67.72 -21.96
N ALA A 7 137.10 -66.45 -22.35
CA ALA A 7 138.27 -65.57 -22.33
C ALA A 7 138.78 -65.30 -20.90
N LEU A 8 137.88 -65.09 -19.94
CA LEU A 8 138.21 -64.85 -18.53
C LEU A 8 138.83 -66.10 -17.88
N GLY A 9 138.31 -67.30 -18.20
CA GLY A 9 138.89 -68.56 -17.74
C GLY A 9 140.30 -68.83 -18.28
N ARG A 10 140.60 -68.43 -19.53
CA ARG A 10 141.94 -68.55 -20.13
C ARG A 10 142.94 -67.56 -19.51
N LEU A 11 142.52 -66.32 -19.25
CA LEU A 11 143.37 -65.31 -18.60
C LEU A 11 143.70 -65.65 -17.14
N GLN A 12 142.75 -66.23 -16.39
CA GLN A 12 143.01 -66.75 -15.04
C GLN A 12 143.92 -67.99 -15.03
N GLY A 13 143.84 -68.83 -16.08
CA GLY A 13 144.77 -69.95 -16.28
C GLY A 13 146.21 -69.49 -16.51
N LEU A 14 146.38 -68.43 -17.33
CA LEU A 14 147.67 -67.78 -17.56
C LEU A 14 148.24 -67.11 -16.29
N GLU A 15 147.41 -66.40 -15.53
CA GLU A 15 147.81 -65.80 -14.23
C GLU A 15 148.33 -66.84 -13.24
N LYS A 16 147.71 -68.03 -13.18
CA LYS A 16 148.16 -69.14 -12.31
C LYS A 16 149.45 -69.81 -12.79
N GLN A 17 149.68 -69.91 -14.10
CA GLN A 17 150.93 -70.46 -14.64
C GLN A 17 152.11 -69.51 -14.40
N LEU A 18 151.90 -68.20 -14.52
CA LEU A 18 152.92 -67.17 -14.26
C LEU A 18 153.34 -67.02 -12.79
N LYS A 19 152.57 -67.56 -11.84
CA LYS A 19 152.90 -67.50 -10.39
C LYS A 19 153.68 -68.72 -9.87
N ASN A 20 153.78 -69.82 -10.63
CA ASN A 20 154.23 -71.13 -10.10
C ASN A 20 155.47 -71.76 -10.78
N GLU A 21 156.08 -71.16 -11.81
CA GLU A 21 157.32 -71.65 -12.42
C GLU A 21 158.38 -70.55 -12.43
N ASP A 22 159.64 -70.89 -12.06
CA ASP A 22 160.81 -70.01 -11.94
C ASP A 22 161.22 -69.35 -13.29
N TYR A 23 160.38 -68.43 -13.79
CA TYR A 23 160.65 -67.60 -14.95
C TYR A 23 160.75 -66.12 -14.56
N VAL A 24 161.76 -65.45 -15.10
CA VAL A 24 162.08 -64.03 -14.90
C VAL A 24 161.11 -63.15 -15.71
N PHE A 25 159.93 -62.87 -15.14
CA PHE A 25 159.03 -61.82 -15.64
C PHE A 25 158.90 -60.68 -14.62
N SER A 26 158.85 -59.43 -15.08
CA SER A 26 158.70 -58.26 -14.20
C SER A 26 157.30 -58.21 -13.58
N GLY A 27 157.22 -57.84 -12.29
CA GLY A 27 155.96 -57.79 -11.53
C GLY A 27 154.87 -56.90 -12.14
N GLU A 28 155.22 -55.91 -12.95
CA GLU A 28 154.27 -55.09 -13.72
C GLU A 28 153.42 -55.90 -14.70
N THR A 29 154.00 -56.93 -15.34
CA THR A 29 153.29 -57.73 -16.34
C THR A 29 152.16 -58.57 -15.71
N VAL A 30 152.38 -59.06 -14.49
CA VAL A 30 151.37 -59.82 -13.74
C VAL A 30 150.27 -58.89 -13.23
N GLN A 31 150.63 -57.69 -12.74
CA GLN A 31 149.66 -56.68 -12.30
C GLN A 31 148.74 -56.21 -13.43
N HIS A 32 149.29 -55.96 -14.63
CA HIS A 32 148.47 -55.59 -15.79
C HIS A 32 147.48 -56.69 -16.20
N LEU A 33 147.85 -57.96 -16.05
CA LEU A 33 146.94 -59.08 -16.30
C LEU A 33 145.80 -59.13 -15.26
N GLU A 34 146.11 -58.91 -13.98
CA GLU A 34 145.11 -58.83 -12.91
C GLU A 34 144.13 -57.66 -13.12
N ASP A 35 144.65 -56.47 -13.46
CA ASP A 35 143.84 -55.28 -13.73
C ASP A 35 142.91 -55.48 -14.95
N THR A 36 143.41 -56.18 -15.98
CA THR A 36 142.62 -56.50 -17.17
C THR A 36 141.49 -57.49 -16.83
N ILE A 37 141.75 -58.49 -15.99
CA ILE A 37 140.73 -59.43 -15.51
C ILE A 37 139.68 -58.70 -14.68
N ALA A 38 140.07 -57.77 -13.81
CA ALA A 38 139.16 -56.98 -12.99
C ALA A 38 138.25 -56.06 -13.85
N ALA A 39 138.81 -55.41 -14.88
CA ALA A 39 138.05 -54.57 -15.80
C ALA A 39 137.01 -55.37 -16.60
N ILE A 40 137.37 -56.56 -17.09
CA ILE A 40 136.44 -57.45 -17.81
C ILE A 40 135.31 -57.93 -16.90
N LYS A 41 135.60 -58.26 -15.63
CA LYS A 41 134.54 -58.61 -14.64
C LYS A 41 133.55 -57.47 -14.43
N LYS A 42 134.05 -56.24 -14.27
CA LYS A 42 133.21 -55.05 -14.07
C LYS A 42 132.33 -54.76 -15.29
N LEU A 43 132.86 -54.93 -16.51
CA LEU A 43 132.10 -54.80 -17.75
C LEU A 43 130.98 -55.84 -17.89
N GLU A 44 131.25 -57.09 -17.53
CA GLU A 44 130.24 -58.16 -17.59
C GLU A 44 129.12 -57.97 -16.55
N GLU A 45 129.43 -57.37 -15.39
CA GLU A 45 128.45 -57.01 -14.37
C GLU A 45 127.53 -55.87 -14.81
N ILE A 46 128.08 -54.80 -15.39
CA ILE A 46 127.29 -53.70 -15.97
C ILE A 46 126.38 -54.22 -17.08
N ARG A 47 126.91 -55.10 -17.95
CA ARG A 47 126.13 -55.70 -19.05
C ARG A 47 124.92 -56.49 -18.53
N ARG A 48 125.10 -57.27 -17.47
CA ARG A 48 124.04 -58.08 -16.86
C ARG A 48 122.94 -57.20 -16.27
N HIS A 49 123.33 -56.20 -15.48
CA HIS A 49 122.37 -55.30 -14.83
C HIS A 49 121.55 -54.48 -15.85
N THR A 50 122.17 -54.12 -16.98
CA THR A 50 121.48 -53.40 -18.06
C THR A 50 120.43 -54.28 -18.75
N LEU A 51 120.69 -55.58 -18.89
CA LEU A 51 119.73 -56.51 -19.49
C LEU A 51 118.53 -56.77 -18.57
N GLU A 52 118.78 -56.99 -17.27
CA GLU A 52 117.70 -57.18 -16.28
C GLU A 52 116.74 -55.99 -16.27
N ARG A 53 117.29 -54.77 -16.26
CA ARG A 53 116.49 -53.54 -16.27
C ARG A 53 115.71 -53.32 -17.58
N LEU A 54 116.24 -53.76 -18.71
CA LEU A 54 115.52 -53.73 -19.99
C LEU A 54 114.37 -54.74 -20.01
N GLU A 55 114.53 -55.89 -19.37
CA GLU A 55 113.50 -56.93 -19.30
C GLU A 55 112.32 -56.48 -18.42
N GLU A 56 112.59 -55.84 -17.28
CA GLU A 56 111.56 -55.23 -16.40
C GLU A 56 110.72 -54.19 -17.15
N GLU A 57 111.37 -53.23 -17.81
CA GLU A 57 110.71 -52.17 -18.59
C GLU A 57 109.87 -52.76 -19.74
N THR A 58 110.34 -53.85 -20.36
CA THR A 58 109.61 -54.50 -21.45
C THR A 58 108.33 -55.17 -20.95
N ILE A 59 108.37 -55.80 -19.76
CA ILE A 59 107.19 -56.41 -19.13
C ILE A 59 106.19 -55.34 -18.70
N GLU A 60 106.66 -54.26 -18.08
CA GLU A 60 105.79 -53.19 -17.60
C GLU A 60 105.10 -52.47 -18.78
N ASN A 61 105.84 -52.21 -19.85
CA ASN A 61 105.29 -51.64 -21.08
C ASN A 61 104.28 -52.58 -21.78
N SER A 62 104.51 -53.90 -21.72
CA SER A 62 103.54 -54.90 -22.20
C SER A 62 102.24 -54.87 -21.39
N ASN A 63 102.33 -54.82 -20.05
CA ASN A 63 101.17 -54.74 -19.17
C ASN A 63 100.36 -53.45 -19.38
N LEU A 64 101.04 -52.31 -19.56
CA LEU A 64 100.40 -51.04 -19.88
C LEU A 64 99.65 -51.10 -21.22
N ARG A 65 100.23 -51.74 -22.25
CA ARG A 65 99.55 -51.93 -23.55
C ARG A 65 98.27 -52.75 -23.43
N VAL A 66 98.30 -53.85 -22.68
CA VAL A 66 97.10 -54.68 -22.44
C VAL A 66 96.02 -53.89 -21.71
N ARG A 67 96.39 -53.11 -20.69
CA ARG A 67 95.44 -52.28 -19.94
C ARG A 67 94.84 -51.18 -20.81
N MET A 68 95.64 -50.51 -21.63
CA MET A 68 95.15 -49.50 -22.58
C MET A 68 94.25 -50.10 -23.66
N GLN A 69 94.54 -51.30 -24.14
CA GLN A 69 93.73 -51.97 -25.17
C GLN A 69 92.36 -52.40 -24.63
N ASN A 70 92.26 -52.78 -23.36
CA ASN A 70 91.02 -53.25 -22.74
C ASN A 70 90.17 -52.13 -22.10
N PHE A 71 90.73 -50.94 -21.87
CA PHE A 71 90.07 -49.81 -21.21
C PHE A 71 88.75 -49.35 -21.87
N PRO A 72 88.67 -49.21 -23.21
CA PRO A 72 87.44 -48.79 -23.88
C PRO A 72 86.27 -49.78 -23.67
N GLY A 73 86.56 -51.08 -23.63
CA GLY A 73 85.54 -52.11 -23.43
C GLY A 73 84.89 -52.07 -22.05
N VAL A 74 85.67 -51.76 -21.01
CA VAL A 74 85.18 -51.62 -19.63
C VAL A 74 84.25 -50.42 -19.50
N ILE A 75 84.63 -49.27 -20.08
CA ILE A 75 83.82 -48.05 -20.04
C ILE A 75 82.48 -48.24 -20.76
N ILE A 76 82.48 -48.89 -21.93
CA ILE A 76 81.25 -49.15 -22.68
C ILE A 76 80.32 -50.08 -21.89
N ALA A 77 80.84 -51.11 -21.23
CA ALA A 77 80.05 -52.01 -20.41
C ALA A 77 79.40 -51.29 -19.21
N GLU A 78 80.15 -50.44 -18.49
CA GLU A 78 79.61 -49.64 -17.37
C GLU A 78 78.56 -48.63 -17.82
N MET A 79 78.81 -47.90 -18.91
CA MET A 79 77.81 -46.96 -19.46
C MET A 79 76.54 -47.68 -19.90
N THR A 80 76.67 -48.87 -20.51
CA THR A 80 75.51 -49.67 -20.92
C THR A 80 74.70 -50.15 -19.71
N ALA A 81 75.37 -50.58 -18.64
CA ALA A 81 74.71 -50.98 -17.40
C ALA A 81 73.93 -49.82 -16.75
N LEU A 82 74.55 -48.63 -16.68
CA LEU A 82 73.89 -47.43 -16.14
C LEU A 82 72.68 -46.99 -16.98
N VAL A 83 72.80 -47.01 -18.31
CA VAL A 83 71.68 -46.70 -19.21
C VAL A 83 70.55 -47.70 -19.08
N THR A 84 70.87 -48.98 -18.89
CA THR A 84 69.86 -50.04 -18.71
C THR A 84 69.12 -49.87 -17.38
N ALA A 85 69.84 -49.65 -16.28
CA ALA A 85 69.23 -49.38 -14.98
C ALA A 85 68.35 -48.12 -14.98
N ALA A 86 68.77 -47.06 -15.69
CA ALA A 86 67.97 -45.85 -15.84
C ALA A 86 66.67 -46.12 -16.63
N ARG A 87 66.74 -46.91 -17.72
CA ARG A 87 65.55 -47.29 -18.50
C ARG A 87 64.58 -48.16 -17.71
N GLU A 88 65.09 -49.11 -16.95
CA GLU A 88 64.27 -49.97 -16.08
C GLU A 88 63.57 -49.16 -14.98
N SER A 89 64.29 -48.22 -14.35
CA SER A 89 63.71 -47.30 -13.37
C SER A 89 62.61 -46.43 -13.97
N SER A 90 62.83 -45.86 -15.17
CA SER A 90 61.81 -45.09 -15.88
C SER A 90 60.59 -45.93 -16.28
N ALA A 91 60.78 -47.17 -16.73
CA ALA A 91 59.68 -48.08 -17.06
C ALA A 91 58.82 -48.40 -15.82
N ALA A 92 59.44 -48.69 -14.68
CA ALA A 92 58.73 -48.94 -13.43
C ALA A 92 57.91 -47.72 -12.96
N GLN A 93 58.44 -46.51 -13.11
CA GLN A 93 57.72 -45.27 -12.81
C GLN A 93 56.52 -45.06 -13.75
N ILE A 94 56.68 -45.34 -15.04
CA ILE A 94 55.59 -45.26 -16.02
C ILE A 94 54.48 -46.25 -15.66
N ASP A 95 54.81 -47.50 -15.32
CA ASP A 95 53.83 -48.51 -14.94
C ASP A 95 53.09 -48.15 -13.65
N GLN A 96 53.80 -47.57 -12.68
CA GLN A 96 53.19 -47.05 -11.45
C GLN A 96 52.19 -45.93 -11.74
N LEU A 97 52.58 -44.96 -12.57
CA LEU A 97 51.70 -43.85 -12.96
C LEU A 97 50.48 -44.34 -13.75
N GLN A 98 50.65 -45.29 -14.68
CA GLN A 98 49.54 -45.88 -15.42
C GLN A 98 48.57 -46.62 -14.52
N SER A 99 49.09 -47.34 -13.51
CA SER A 99 48.25 -48.05 -12.53
C SER A 99 47.45 -47.08 -11.66
N ALA A 100 48.08 -45.99 -11.19
CA ALA A 100 47.40 -44.94 -10.45
C ALA A 100 46.31 -44.25 -11.29
N LEU A 101 46.59 -43.98 -12.58
CA LEU A 101 45.64 -43.37 -13.50
C LEU A 101 44.41 -44.27 -13.73
N LYS A 102 44.61 -45.58 -13.86
CA LYS A 102 43.51 -46.56 -13.93
C LYS A 102 42.66 -46.59 -12.65
N SER A 103 43.29 -46.48 -11.47
CA SER A 103 42.57 -46.41 -10.19
C SER A 103 41.70 -45.16 -10.11
N ILE A 104 42.25 -44.00 -10.44
CA ILE A 104 41.52 -42.72 -10.43
C ILE A 104 40.37 -42.76 -11.44
N ALA A 105 40.59 -43.29 -12.64
CA ALA A 105 39.53 -43.44 -13.63
C ALA A 105 38.36 -44.32 -13.13
N HIS A 106 38.66 -45.37 -12.37
CA HIS A 106 37.63 -46.22 -11.77
C HIS A 106 36.87 -45.49 -10.66
N GLU A 107 37.56 -44.71 -9.82
CA GLU A 107 36.92 -43.89 -8.79
C GLU A 107 36.02 -42.81 -9.38
N ILE A 108 36.44 -42.14 -10.45
CA ILE A 108 35.62 -41.17 -11.19
C ILE A 108 34.33 -41.84 -11.68
N ALA A 109 34.43 -43.01 -12.33
CA ALA A 109 33.25 -43.72 -12.82
C ALA A 109 32.28 -44.12 -11.69
N LEU A 110 32.79 -44.54 -10.53
CA LEU A 110 31.97 -44.84 -9.35
C LEU A 110 31.30 -43.59 -8.76
N LEU A 111 31.98 -42.44 -8.78
CA LEU A 111 31.42 -41.17 -8.35
C LEU A 111 30.32 -40.70 -9.30
N ASP A 112 30.52 -40.81 -10.60
CA ASP A 112 29.51 -40.48 -11.62
C ASP A 112 28.24 -41.33 -11.46
N GLU A 113 28.40 -42.64 -11.19
CA GLU A 113 27.26 -43.52 -10.93
C GLU A 113 26.50 -43.13 -9.66
N LYS A 114 27.21 -42.78 -8.59
CA LYS A 114 26.60 -42.27 -7.35
C LYS A 114 25.88 -40.94 -7.56
N GLN A 115 26.48 -40.02 -8.32
CA GLN A 115 25.86 -38.75 -8.66
C GLN A 115 24.55 -38.98 -9.42
N ALA A 116 24.57 -39.83 -10.45
CA ALA A 116 23.36 -40.15 -11.22
C ALA A 116 22.26 -40.80 -10.36
N LEU A 117 22.62 -41.61 -9.36
CA LEU A 117 21.65 -42.18 -8.42
C LEU A 117 21.04 -41.10 -7.52
N CYS A 118 21.86 -40.20 -6.96
CA CYS A 118 21.39 -39.09 -6.13
C CYS A 118 20.48 -38.15 -6.91
N GLU A 119 20.83 -37.81 -8.16
CA GLU A 119 20.00 -36.98 -9.04
C GLU A 119 18.63 -37.62 -9.29
N LYS A 120 18.57 -38.93 -9.55
CA LYS A 120 17.30 -39.66 -9.71
C LYS A 120 16.46 -39.67 -8.45
N GLN A 121 17.08 -39.87 -7.28
CA GLN A 121 16.37 -39.86 -6.00
C GLN A 121 15.82 -38.46 -5.67
N ASN A 122 16.62 -37.42 -5.92
CA ASN A 122 16.19 -36.04 -5.72
C ASN A 122 15.03 -35.67 -6.66
N ALA A 123 15.09 -36.05 -7.93
CA ALA A 123 14.00 -35.84 -8.88
C ALA A 123 12.69 -36.50 -8.41
N ALA A 124 12.74 -37.76 -7.96
CA ALA A 124 11.56 -38.46 -7.42
C ALA A 124 11.00 -37.80 -6.15
N LEU A 125 11.86 -37.29 -5.27
CA LEU A 125 11.43 -36.57 -4.06
C LEU A 125 10.78 -35.22 -4.40
N CYS A 126 11.31 -34.49 -5.39
CA CYS A 126 10.70 -33.26 -5.89
C CYS A 126 9.31 -33.50 -6.46
N GLU A 127 9.12 -34.57 -7.25
CA GLU A 127 7.80 -34.96 -7.78
C GLU A 127 6.80 -35.31 -6.67
N GLU A 128 7.22 -36.09 -5.65
CA GLU A 128 6.39 -36.39 -4.48
C GLU A 128 6.02 -35.12 -3.69
N GLN A 129 6.99 -34.22 -3.50
CA GLN A 129 6.77 -32.94 -2.80
C GLN A 129 5.76 -32.07 -3.56
N GLU A 130 5.87 -31.95 -4.87
CA GLU A 130 4.95 -31.17 -5.69
C GLU A 130 3.54 -31.76 -5.65
N ARG A 131 3.42 -33.08 -5.77
CA ARG A 131 2.12 -33.78 -5.64
C ARG A 131 1.47 -33.52 -4.29
N LEU A 132 2.23 -33.59 -3.19
CA LEU A 132 1.72 -33.30 -1.85
C LEU A 132 1.33 -31.84 -1.69
N ARG A 133 2.10 -30.91 -2.26
CA ARG A 133 1.78 -29.47 -2.28
C ARG A 133 0.44 -29.23 -2.97
N THR A 134 0.24 -29.76 -4.19
CA THR A 134 -1.02 -29.61 -4.92
C THR A 134 -2.22 -30.20 -4.16
N GLN A 135 -2.05 -31.36 -3.49
CA GLN A 135 -3.10 -31.94 -2.66
C GLN A 135 -3.44 -31.08 -1.43
N TYR A 136 -2.43 -30.51 -0.80
CA TYR A 136 -2.59 -29.62 0.34
C TYR A 136 -3.29 -28.31 -0.07
N GLU A 137 -2.83 -27.67 -1.15
CA GLU A 137 -3.45 -26.46 -1.72
C GLU A 137 -4.92 -26.71 -2.07
N GLY A 138 -5.23 -27.81 -2.79
CA GLY A 138 -6.61 -28.16 -3.09
C GLY A 138 -7.48 -28.40 -1.84
N SER A 139 -6.89 -28.91 -0.75
CA SER A 139 -7.60 -29.07 0.53
C SER A 139 -7.85 -27.73 1.22
N VAL A 140 -6.88 -26.82 1.17
CA VAL A 140 -6.99 -25.45 1.68
C VAL A 140 -8.03 -24.65 0.89
N ASP A 141 -8.04 -24.74 -0.43
CA ASP A 141 -9.01 -24.07 -1.28
C ASP A 141 -10.43 -24.56 -1.01
N LEU A 142 -10.62 -25.88 -0.86
CA LEU A 142 -11.93 -26.44 -0.50
C LEU A 142 -12.39 -25.95 0.88
N LEU A 143 -11.47 -25.83 1.85
CA LEU A 143 -11.76 -25.29 3.18
C LEU A 143 -12.14 -23.80 3.11
N ASN A 144 -11.40 -23.01 2.33
CA ASN A 144 -11.65 -21.60 2.11
C ASN A 144 -13.02 -21.38 1.43
N GLU A 145 -13.35 -22.18 0.41
CA GLU A 145 -14.65 -22.12 -0.25
C GLU A 145 -15.79 -22.45 0.73
N ARG A 146 -15.61 -23.47 1.60
CA ARG A 146 -16.58 -23.79 2.66
C ARG A 146 -16.71 -22.67 3.68
N MET A 147 -15.61 -22.05 4.09
CA MET A 147 -15.62 -20.92 5.01
C MET A 147 -16.32 -19.71 4.40
N ALA A 148 -16.03 -19.38 3.13
CA ALA A 148 -16.69 -18.31 2.40
C ALA A 148 -18.19 -18.55 2.26
N LYS A 149 -18.60 -19.76 1.89
CA LYS A 149 -20.02 -20.15 1.85
C LYS A 149 -20.68 -19.99 3.22
N LYS A 150 -20.04 -20.45 4.30
CA LYS A 150 -20.54 -20.33 5.67
C LYS A 150 -20.72 -18.88 6.10
N VAL A 151 -19.73 -18.03 5.84
CA VAL A 151 -19.80 -16.59 6.13
C VAL A 151 -20.95 -15.95 5.34
N ASN A 152 -21.06 -16.23 4.04
CA ASN A 152 -22.11 -15.66 3.20
C ASN A 152 -23.51 -16.12 3.66
N THR A 153 -23.68 -17.40 4.03
CA THR A 153 -24.94 -17.87 4.62
C THR A 153 -25.24 -17.23 5.97
N ASN A 154 -24.24 -16.97 6.81
CA ASN A 154 -24.43 -16.25 8.07
C ASN A 154 -24.82 -14.79 7.85
N VAL A 155 -24.23 -14.12 6.86
CA VAL A 155 -24.61 -12.75 6.47
C VAL A 155 -26.05 -12.73 6.00
N LEU A 156 -26.43 -13.63 5.09
CA LEU A 156 -27.82 -13.76 4.64
C LEU A 156 -28.78 -14.05 5.80
N LEU A 157 -28.40 -14.93 6.73
CA LEU A 157 -29.17 -15.25 7.92
C LEU A 157 -29.38 -14.00 8.80
N ASN A 158 -28.32 -13.26 9.09
CA ASN A 158 -28.39 -12.02 9.87
C ASN A 158 -29.25 -10.96 9.18
N ASP A 159 -29.06 -10.76 7.88
CA ASP A 159 -29.87 -9.82 7.09
C ASP A 159 -31.36 -10.20 7.11
N THR A 160 -31.67 -11.49 7.00
CA THR A 160 -33.06 -11.97 7.11
C THR A 160 -33.61 -11.78 8.52
N TYR A 161 -32.82 -12.06 9.55
CA TYR A 161 -33.20 -11.85 10.95
C TYR A 161 -33.46 -10.37 11.25
N ASP A 162 -32.63 -9.47 10.73
CA ASP A 162 -32.79 -8.03 10.89
C ASP A 162 -34.05 -7.52 10.17
N LYS A 163 -34.29 -7.96 8.93
CA LYS A 163 -35.53 -7.66 8.20
C LYS A 163 -36.77 -8.16 8.96
N THR A 164 -36.75 -9.40 9.47
CA THR A 164 -37.84 -9.94 10.28
C THR A 164 -38.06 -9.08 11.52
N ARG A 165 -37.00 -8.75 12.27
CA ARG A 165 -37.07 -7.90 13.46
C ARG A 165 -37.59 -6.49 13.17
N ASP A 166 -37.24 -5.91 12.02
CA ASP A 166 -37.75 -4.62 11.57
C ASP A 166 -39.24 -4.69 11.26
N THR A 167 -39.68 -5.70 10.51
CA THR A 167 -41.12 -5.91 10.25
C THR A 167 -41.91 -6.14 11.54
N GLU A 168 -41.32 -6.83 12.52
CA GLU A 168 -41.93 -7.09 13.81
C GLU A 168 -42.06 -5.80 14.64
N ARG A 169 -41.05 -4.93 14.62
CA ARG A 169 -41.12 -3.57 15.19
C ARG A 169 -42.18 -2.72 14.51
N GLU A 170 -42.31 -2.79 13.19
CA GLU A 170 -43.37 -2.08 12.44
C GLU A 170 -44.77 -2.58 12.83
N ILE A 171 -44.95 -3.90 12.96
CA ILE A 171 -46.20 -4.50 13.43
C ILE A 171 -46.53 -4.02 14.85
N ILE A 172 -45.55 -3.95 15.76
CA ILE A 172 -45.75 -3.42 17.12
C ILE A 172 -46.20 -1.95 17.06
N ARG A 173 -45.54 -1.11 16.27
CA ARG A 173 -45.93 0.31 16.09
C ARG A 173 -47.34 0.43 15.51
N ALA A 174 -47.68 -0.35 14.49
CA ALA A 174 -49.00 -0.37 13.88
C ALA A 174 -50.07 -0.80 14.89
N LYS A 175 -49.81 -1.83 15.72
CA LYS A 175 -50.71 -2.26 16.80
C LYS A 175 -50.91 -1.16 17.85
N ALA A 176 -49.85 -0.45 18.23
CA ALA A 176 -49.93 0.68 19.17
C ALA A 176 -50.78 1.83 18.60
N ALA A 177 -50.55 2.21 17.34
CA ALA A 177 -51.34 3.24 16.66
C ALA A 177 -52.82 2.85 16.53
N LEU A 178 -53.11 1.56 16.28
CA LEU A 178 -54.47 1.04 16.23
C LEU A 178 -55.15 1.10 17.61
N LYS A 179 -54.42 0.81 18.69
CA LYS A 179 -54.91 0.97 20.06
C LYS A 179 -55.21 2.43 20.39
N GLU A 180 -54.31 3.35 20.04
CA GLU A 180 -54.49 4.79 20.24
C GLU A 180 -55.69 5.33 19.44
N LEU A 181 -55.88 4.87 18.20
CA LEU A 181 -57.06 5.20 17.39
C LEU A 181 -58.36 4.69 18.05
N LYS A 182 -58.36 3.48 18.60
CA LYS A 182 -59.52 2.94 19.33
C LYS A 182 -59.83 3.76 20.58
N GLU A 183 -58.82 4.18 21.34
CA GLU A 183 -59.00 5.08 22.50
C GLU A 183 -59.53 6.45 22.08
N LYS A 184 -59.00 7.06 21.01
CA LYS A 184 -59.51 8.32 20.46
C LYS A 184 -60.95 8.22 19.96
N ILE A 185 -61.33 7.09 19.35
CA ILE A 185 -62.72 6.83 18.94
C ILE A 185 -63.62 6.72 20.18
N ALA A 186 -63.19 5.99 21.22
CA ALA A 186 -63.93 5.87 22.47
C ALA A 186 -64.09 7.22 23.19
N GLU A 187 -63.04 8.05 23.24
CA GLU A 187 -63.11 9.41 23.78
C GLU A 187 -64.07 10.29 22.98
N LYS A 188 -64.02 10.24 21.65
CA LYS A 188 -64.95 10.99 20.78
C LYS A 188 -66.39 10.53 21.01
N MET A 189 -66.63 9.23 21.14
CA MET A 189 -67.97 8.69 21.44
C MET A 189 -68.47 9.16 22.81
N ASN A 190 -67.60 9.19 23.83
CA ASN A 190 -67.95 9.73 25.15
C ASN A 190 -68.24 11.24 25.12
N LYS A 191 -67.47 12.03 24.35
CA LYS A 191 -67.73 13.47 24.16
C LYS A 191 -69.05 13.71 23.46
N LEU A 192 -69.33 12.97 22.38
CA LEU A 192 -70.63 13.00 21.67
C LEU A 192 -71.79 12.62 22.59
N GLY A 193 -71.62 11.62 23.46
CA GLY A 193 -72.60 11.25 24.46
C GLY A 193 -72.93 12.41 25.41
N LYS A 194 -71.90 13.06 25.96
CA LYS A 194 -72.06 14.23 26.85
C LYS A 194 -72.67 15.44 26.13
N GLU A 195 -72.26 15.70 24.89
CA GLU A 195 -72.82 16.78 24.07
C GLU A 195 -74.30 16.54 23.74
N LYS A 196 -74.70 15.29 23.52
CA LYS A 196 -76.11 14.91 23.33
C LYS A 196 -76.92 15.12 24.61
N GLU A 197 -76.42 14.67 25.76
CA GLU A 197 -77.08 14.92 27.06
C GLU A 197 -77.22 16.42 27.37
N ASP A 198 -76.21 17.22 27.02
CA ASP A 198 -76.24 18.68 27.13
C ASP A 198 -77.22 19.34 26.18
N CYS A 199 -77.36 18.82 24.96
CA CYS A 199 -78.36 19.27 23.98
C CYS A 199 -79.77 18.97 24.49
N ASP A 200 -80.02 17.75 24.98
CA ASP A 200 -81.30 17.32 25.55
C ASP A 200 -81.65 18.12 26.82
N ARG A 201 -80.65 18.56 27.59
CA ARG A 201 -80.84 19.47 28.73
C ARG A 201 -81.21 20.88 28.26
N LYS A 202 -80.50 21.43 27.28
CA LYS A 202 -80.78 22.74 26.70
C LYS A 202 -82.15 22.79 26.02
N GLU A 203 -82.59 21.72 25.37
CA GLU A 203 -83.91 21.63 24.76
C GLU A 203 -85.02 21.67 25.83
N ARG A 204 -84.84 20.95 26.95
CA ARG A 204 -85.76 21.02 28.10
C ARG A 204 -85.80 22.40 28.75
N GLU A 205 -84.66 23.08 28.85
CA GLU A 205 -84.58 24.46 29.34
C GLU A 205 -85.23 25.45 28.38
N MET A 206 -85.00 25.32 27.06
CA MET A 206 -85.59 26.18 26.03
C MET A 206 -87.11 26.05 26.00
N LYS A 207 -87.65 24.83 26.19
CA LYS A 207 -89.08 24.59 26.29
C LYS A 207 -89.70 25.31 27.49
N LYS A 208 -89.05 25.25 28.66
CA LYS A 208 -89.47 26.01 29.85
C LYS A 208 -89.40 27.52 29.63
N ILE A 209 -88.36 28.02 28.95
CA ILE A 209 -88.23 29.45 28.63
C ILE A 209 -89.36 29.90 27.69
N LEU A 210 -89.71 29.10 26.68
CA LEU A 210 -90.79 29.42 25.74
C LEU A 210 -92.15 29.56 26.45
N ASP A 211 -92.50 28.59 27.30
CA ASP A 211 -93.74 28.62 28.08
C ASP A 211 -93.79 29.83 29.05
N THR A 212 -92.64 30.21 29.61
CA THR A 212 -92.52 31.39 30.50
C THR A 212 -92.56 32.71 29.72
N GLN A 213 -92.11 32.73 28.47
CA GLN A 213 -92.03 33.91 27.63
C GLN A 213 -93.38 34.25 27.00
N GLU A 214 -94.21 33.26 26.68
CA GLU A 214 -95.61 33.46 26.25
C GLU A 214 -96.43 34.18 27.34
N ALA A 215 -96.29 33.76 28.60
CA ALA A 215 -96.93 34.42 29.75
C ALA A 215 -96.44 35.86 29.96
N LYS A 216 -95.13 36.11 29.82
CA LYS A 216 -94.53 37.45 29.96
C LYS A 216 -94.85 38.40 28.80
N THR A 217 -95.12 37.89 27.60
CA THR A 217 -95.45 38.73 26.43
C THR A 217 -96.88 39.29 26.55
N SER A 218 -97.76 38.60 27.27
CA SER A 218 -99.07 39.09 27.66
C SER A 218 -98.97 40.25 28.67
N GLU A 219 -98.20 40.09 29.75
CA GLU A 219 -98.02 41.15 30.77
C GLU A 219 -97.30 42.40 30.23
N LYS A 220 -96.28 42.22 29.39
CA LYS A 220 -95.51 43.35 28.84
C LYS A 220 -96.31 44.24 27.87
N LYS A 221 -97.41 43.75 27.31
CA LYS A 221 -98.29 44.56 26.45
C LYS A 221 -99.04 45.61 27.27
N ASP A 222 -99.45 45.27 28.49
CA ASP A 222 -100.15 46.18 29.41
C ASP A 222 -99.19 47.17 30.11
N GLU A 223 -97.92 46.76 30.33
CA GLU A 223 -96.87 47.67 30.84
C GLU A 223 -96.41 48.71 29.80
N PHE A 224 -96.41 48.38 28.51
CA PHE A 224 -95.95 49.28 27.44
C PHE A 224 -96.85 50.52 27.28
N GLU A 225 -98.17 50.35 27.41
CA GLU A 225 -99.14 51.44 27.41
C GLU A 225 -98.89 52.41 28.59
N THR A 226 -98.45 51.87 29.73
CA THR A 226 -98.18 52.62 30.97
C THR A 226 -96.82 53.35 30.94
N LEU A 227 -95.82 52.78 30.26
CA LEU A 227 -94.48 53.37 30.10
C LEU A 227 -94.43 54.49 29.07
N ASN A 228 -95.30 54.46 28.05
CA ASN A 228 -95.40 55.53 27.05
C ASN A 228 -95.81 56.88 27.67
N ILE A 229 -96.61 56.87 28.75
CA ILE A 229 -97.00 58.06 29.52
C ILE A 229 -95.82 58.60 30.37
N LYS A 230 -94.88 57.74 30.78
CA LYS A 230 -93.70 58.13 31.58
C LYS A 230 -92.55 58.68 30.71
N LEU A 231 -92.45 58.27 29.45
CA LEU A 231 -91.41 58.73 28.51
C LEU A 231 -91.50 60.25 28.24
N LEU A 232 -92.73 60.79 28.09
CA LEU A 232 -92.98 62.23 27.90
C LEU A 232 -92.53 63.09 29.09
N ASN A 233 -92.45 62.54 30.30
CA ASN A 233 -91.98 63.26 31.49
C ASN A 233 -90.45 63.26 31.65
N ILE A 234 -89.73 62.29 31.06
CA ILE A 234 -88.27 62.20 31.14
C ILE A 234 -87.59 63.08 30.07
N GLU A 235 -88.21 63.29 28.91
CA GLU A 235 -87.70 64.21 27.88
C GLU A 235 -87.59 65.67 28.39
N HIS A 236 -88.47 66.10 29.29
CA HIS A 236 -88.40 67.43 29.93
C HIS A 236 -87.20 67.54 30.92
N LEU A 237 -86.81 66.45 31.57
CA LEU A 237 -85.70 66.43 32.55
C LEU A 237 -84.32 66.41 31.88
N ILE A 238 -84.20 65.82 30.68
CA ILE A 238 -82.94 65.73 29.91
C ILE A 238 -82.51 67.11 29.36
N THR A 239 -83.45 67.99 29.01
CA THR A 239 -83.14 69.37 28.61
C THR A 239 -82.57 70.23 29.74
N LEU A 240 -82.83 69.89 31.01
CA LEU A 240 -82.35 70.64 32.18
C LEU A 240 -80.93 70.25 32.63
N ASN A 241 -80.51 69.00 32.45
CA ASN A 241 -79.17 68.53 32.86
C ASN A 241 -78.08 68.77 31.80
N SER A 242 -78.46 69.01 30.54
CA SER A 242 -77.51 69.25 29.44
C SER A 242 -76.74 70.58 29.57
N THR A 243 -77.23 71.53 30.36
CA THR A 243 -76.54 72.82 30.62
C THR A 243 -75.51 72.74 31.75
N ALA A 244 -75.57 71.74 32.63
CA ALA A 244 -74.63 71.58 33.75
C ALA A 244 -73.29 70.95 33.31
N ILE A 245 -73.31 70.06 32.30
CA ILE A 245 -72.12 69.33 31.81
C ILE A 245 -71.11 70.24 31.08
N PHE A 246 -71.57 71.32 30.45
CA PHE A 246 -70.69 72.26 29.72
C PHE A 246 -69.68 72.99 30.62
N ASN A 247 -69.94 73.12 31.92
CA ASN A 247 -69.08 73.86 32.86
C ASN A 247 -67.95 73.01 33.49
N GLU A 248 -68.05 71.67 33.47
CA GLU A 248 -67.00 70.79 34.04
C GLU A 248 -65.88 70.45 33.04
N GLU A 249 -66.14 70.49 31.72
CA GLU A 249 -65.12 70.22 30.69
C GLU A 249 -64.03 71.32 30.59
N ALA A 250 -64.30 72.55 31.05
CA ALA A 250 -63.34 73.67 31.00
C ALA A 250 -62.17 73.55 32.00
N LEU A 251 -62.28 72.73 33.05
CA LEU A 251 -61.23 72.56 34.07
C LEU A 251 -60.18 71.51 33.72
N ILE A 252 -60.50 70.54 32.85
CA ILE A 252 -59.60 69.44 32.45
C ILE A 252 -58.49 69.92 31.49
N ALA A 253 -58.72 70.99 30.72
CA ALA A 253 -57.74 71.52 29.76
C ALA A 253 -56.49 72.13 30.42
N LYS A 254 -56.56 72.58 31.69
CA LYS A 254 -55.47 73.30 32.38
C LYS A 254 -54.40 72.38 33.00
N GLN A 255 -54.70 71.08 33.16
CA GLN A 255 -53.80 70.08 33.77
C GLN A 255 -52.88 69.36 32.79
N LYS A 256 -53.09 69.47 31.46
CA LYS A 256 -52.27 68.81 30.43
C LYS A 256 -50.97 69.56 30.05
N GLU A 257 -50.87 70.87 30.32
CA GLU A 257 -49.72 71.69 29.92
C GLU A 257 -48.47 71.45 30.82
N THR A 258 -48.65 71.05 32.08
CA THR A 258 -47.54 70.90 33.06
C THR A 258 -46.74 69.60 32.90
N SER A 259 -47.28 68.55 32.27
CA SER A 259 -46.58 67.28 32.04
C SER A 259 -45.49 67.36 30.95
N LYS A 260 -45.56 68.33 30.03
CA LYS A 260 -44.65 68.42 28.87
C LYS A 260 -43.27 69.02 29.18
N GLN A 261 -43.11 69.68 30.34
CA GLN A 261 -41.88 70.39 30.70
C GLN A 261 -40.82 69.50 31.39
N LEU A 262 -41.20 68.33 31.92
CA LEU A 262 -40.32 67.44 32.71
C LEU A 262 -39.53 66.41 31.87
N GLU A 263 -39.95 66.11 30.65
CA GLU A 263 -39.35 65.07 29.81
C GLU A 263 -38.05 65.54 29.12
N LYS A 264 -37.87 66.84 28.90
CA LYS A 264 -36.71 67.41 28.17
C LYS A 264 -35.39 67.45 28.95
N ASN A 265 -35.41 67.25 30.27
CA ASN A 265 -34.24 67.47 31.16
C ASN A 265 -33.41 66.20 31.45
N LEU A 266 -33.88 65.02 31.02
CA LEU A 266 -33.24 63.72 31.30
C LEU A 266 -32.29 63.24 30.18
N GLU A 267 -32.48 63.68 28.93
CA GLU A 267 -31.66 63.24 27.78
C GLU A 267 -30.20 63.77 27.81
N LEU A 268 -29.95 64.93 28.42
CA LEU A 268 -28.66 65.64 28.32
C LEU A 268 -27.53 65.04 29.19
N LYS A 269 -27.83 64.24 30.22
CA LYS A 269 -26.82 63.70 31.15
C LYS A 269 -26.13 62.41 30.67
N LYS A 270 -26.64 61.72 29.65
CA LYS A 270 -26.13 60.42 29.21
C LYS A 270 -24.85 60.50 28.36
N THR A 271 -24.55 61.63 27.73
CA THR A 271 -23.45 61.77 26.75
C THR A 271 -22.07 62.04 27.37
N ASN A 272 -21.98 62.54 28.61
CA ASN A 272 -20.70 62.98 29.20
C ASN A 272 -19.81 61.90 29.84
N MET A 273 -20.26 60.65 29.99
CA MET A 273 -19.49 59.62 30.70
C MET A 273 -18.53 58.81 29.80
N LEU A 274 -18.68 58.87 28.47
CA LEU A 274 -17.96 58.00 27.53
C LEU A 274 -16.57 58.53 27.12
N GLU A 275 -16.26 59.80 27.38
CA GLU A 275 -15.05 60.48 26.87
C GLU A 275 -13.82 60.35 27.80
N LEU A 276 -14.02 59.97 29.07
CA LEU A 276 -12.97 59.93 30.10
C LEU A 276 -12.03 58.71 30.02
N LEU A 277 -12.42 57.64 29.32
CA LEU A 277 -11.62 56.39 29.24
C LEU A 277 -10.42 56.47 28.29
N LYS A 278 -10.35 57.45 27.36
CA LYS A 278 -9.26 57.54 26.36
C LYS A 278 -7.93 58.14 26.88
N LYS A 279 -7.89 58.72 28.08
CA LYS A 279 -6.72 59.52 28.53
C LYS A 279 -5.59 58.71 29.22
N LYS A 280 -5.78 57.43 29.56
CA LYS A 280 -4.83 56.63 30.37
C LYS A 280 -3.66 56.00 29.58
N SER A 281 -3.69 55.99 28.25
CA SER A 281 -2.71 55.28 27.40
C SER A 281 -1.35 55.97 27.19
N LYS A 282 -1.11 57.19 27.70
CA LYS A 282 0.02 58.06 27.28
C LYS A 282 1.30 58.01 28.13
N LEU A 283 1.43 57.15 29.15
CA LEU A 283 2.54 57.22 30.12
C LEU A 283 3.75 56.27 29.88
N ALA A 284 3.75 55.43 28.84
CA ALA A 284 4.73 54.33 28.71
C ALA A 284 6.02 54.63 27.90
N LEU A 285 6.22 55.84 27.37
CA LEU A 285 7.26 56.14 26.36
C LEU A 285 8.51 56.92 26.85
N PHE A 286 8.63 57.24 28.15
CA PHE A 286 9.67 58.18 28.66
C PHE A 286 10.98 57.55 29.17
N ASN A 287 11.07 56.24 29.43
CA ASN A 287 12.20 55.66 30.18
C ASN A 287 13.41 55.14 29.35
N ARG A 288 13.53 55.40 28.04
CA ARG A 288 14.57 54.77 27.19
C ARG A 288 15.86 55.61 26.96
N ASP A 289 15.87 56.91 27.23
CA ASP A 289 16.91 57.81 26.69
C ASP A 289 18.08 58.19 27.65
N GLN A 290 18.29 57.52 28.79
CA GLN A 290 19.29 57.94 29.79
C GLN A 290 20.62 57.14 29.86
N LEU A 291 20.80 56.05 29.09
CA LEU A 291 21.92 55.11 29.31
C LEU A 291 23.17 55.27 28.39
N ASP A 292 23.12 56.07 27.32
CA ASP A 292 24.20 56.09 26.31
C ASP A 292 25.33 57.14 26.51
N SER A 293 25.30 57.99 27.54
CA SER A 293 26.22 59.15 27.65
C SER A 293 27.53 58.94 28.42
N GLU A 294 27.77 57.84 29.14
CA GLU A 294 28.92 57.74 30.08
C GLU A 294 30.23 57.12 29.51
N LEU A 295 30.22 56.48 28.33
CA LEU A 295 31.35 55.66 27.85
C LEU A 295 32.52 56.43 27.18
N LEU A 296 32.41 57.73 26.90
CA LEU A 296 33.35 58.44 26.01
C LEU A 296 34.61 59.03 26.69
N ILE A 297 34.65 59.19 28.02
CA ILE A 297 35.64 60.07 28.69
C ILE A 297 36.99 59.40 29.05
N LEU A 298 37.10 58.07 29.13
CA LEU A 298 38.27 57.41 29.74
C LEU A 298 39.53 57.24 28.84
N LYS A 299 39.49 57.55 27.54
CA LYS A 299 40.53 57.10 26.57
C LYS A 299 41.75 58.03 26.37
N SER A 300 41.76 59.27 26.88
CA SER A 300 42.75 60.29 26.46
C SER A 300 44.01 60.47 27.33
N LYS A 301 44.19 59.76 28.46
CA LYS A 301 45.25 60.07 29.45
C LYS A 301 46.61 59.33 29.30
N ILE A 302 46.73 58.29 28.46
CA ILE A 302 47.88 57.35 28.50
C ILE A 302 49.11 57.76 27.64
N ALA A 303 49.02 58.74 26.75
CA ALA A 303 50.04 58.93 25.70
C ALA A 303 51.31 59.76 26.05
N GLN A 304 51.40 60.42 27.20
CA GLN A 304 52.39 61.50 27.42
C GLN A 304 53.74 61.08 28.07
N GLU A 305 53.87 59.93 28.72
CA GLU A 305 55.06 59.59 29.57
C GLU A 305 56.29 58.98 28.84
N LYS A 306 56.25 58.73 27.53
CA LYS A 306 57.26 57.90 26.82
C LYS A 306 58.52 58.64 26.34
N GLU A 307 58.50 59.97 26.21
CA GLU A 307 59.50 60.71 25.42
C GLU A 307 60.81 61.04 26.19
N ASP A 308 60.81 61.13 27.52
CA ASP A 308 61.90 61.79 28.26
C ASP A 308 63.17 60.93 28.53
N LEU A 309 63.14 59.60 28.38
CA LEU A 309 64.24 58.69 28.80
C LEU A 309 65.42 58.54 27.82
N ASN A 310 65.35 59.07 26.60
CA ASN A 310 66.24 58.63 25.51
C ASN A 310 67.59 59.38 25.37
N LYS A 311 67.84 60.45 26.13
CA LYS A 311 68.96 61.39 25.86
C LYS A 311 70.27 61.17 26.63
N GLU A 312 70.31 60.37 27.70
CA GLU A 312 71.53 60.23 28.54
C GLU A 312 72.52 59.14 28.07
N LEU A 313 72.13 58.27 27.13
CA LEU A 313 72.87 57.07 26.73
C LEU A 313 74.12 57.32 25.86
N GLU A 314 74.29 58.49 25.24
CA GLU A 314 75.25 58.67 24.14
C GLU A 314 76.72 58.86 24.57
N LYS A 315 76.99 59.43 25.75
CA LYS A 315 78.31 60.01 26.07
C LYS A 315 79.38 59.04 26.61
N ILE A 316 78.99 57.85 27.10
CA ILE A 316 79.90 56.87 27.73
C ILE A 316 80.58 55.95 26.70
N THR A 317 80.21 56.07 25.43
CA THR A 317 80.53 55.10 24.37
C THR A 317 81.94 55.25 23.76
N GLU A 318 82.58 56.41 23.88
CA GLU A 318 83.71 56.77 23.01
C GLU A 318 85.10 56.38 23.58
N ASP A 319 85.31 56.46 24.89
CA ASP A 319 86.62 56.17 25.52
C ASP A 319 86.95 54.67 25.65
N LEU A 320 85.96 53.77 25.57
CA LEU A 320 86.15 52.31 25.59
C LEU A 320 86.82 51.79 24.29
N HIS A 321 86.79 52.56 23.20
CA HIS A 321 87.05 52.08 21.84
C HIS A 321 88.53 51.73 21.56
N ASN A 322 89.46 52.46 22.16
CA ASN A 322 90.88 52.38 21.76
C ASN A 322 91.66 51.22 22.41
N VAL A 323 91.33 50.85 23.66
CA VAL A 323 91.96 49.71 24.35
C VAL A 323 91.40 48.37 23.83
N GLU A 324 90.18 48.37 23.32
CA GLU A 324 89.60 47.22 22.64
C GLU A 324 90.36 46.81 21.37
N CYS A 325 90.89 47.76 20.59
CA CYS A 325 91.42 47.47 19.26
C CYS A 325 92.68 46.57 19.28
N LEU A 326 93.55 46.69 20.28
CA LEU A 326 94.78 45.90 20.38
C LEU A 326 94.54 44.49 20.95
N ASN A 327 93.64 44.34 21.94
CA ASN A 327 93.23 43.03 22.46
C ASN A 327 92.35 42.26 21.45
N LYS A 328 91.62 42.97 20.58
CA LYS A 328 90.84 42.37 19.47
C LYS A 328 91.73 41.57 18.52
N LYS A 329 92.91 42.08 18.13
CA LYS A 329 93.73 41.42 17.09
C LYS A 329 94.28 40.05 17.51
N LEU A 330 94.85 39.95 18.70
CA LEU A 330 95.41 38.67 19.20
C LEU A 330 94.33 37.67 19.65
N LYS A 331 93.16 38.16 20.11
CA LYS A 331 91.99 37.29 20.30
C LYS A 331 91.46 36.74 18.97
N LEU A 332 91.53 37.48 17.87
CA LEU A 332 90.96 37.06 16.58
C LEU A 332 91.70 35.84 15.99
N GLU A 333 93.02 35.80 16.04
CA GLU A 333 93.79 34.68 15.46
C GLU A 333 93.60 33.37 16.23
N ASN A 334 93.64 33.43 17.57
CA ASN A 334 93.44 32.24 18.41
C ASN A 334 91.97 31.76 18.40
N LYS A 335 91.03 32.71 18.26
CA LYS A 335 89.61 32.40 18.01
C LYS A 335 89.42 31.74 16.64
N GLY A 336 90.14 32.18 15.60
CA GLY A 336 90.06 31.60 14.26
C GLY A 336 90.48 30.13 14.20
N ALA A 337 91.52 29.74 14.94
CA ALA A 337 91.96 28.34 15.01
C ALA A 337 90.98 27.45 15.79
N ARG A 338 90.48 27.92 16.95
CA ARG A 338 89.46 27.18 17.73
C ARG A 338 88.13 27.07 16.99
N GLN A 339 87.74 28.10 16.24
CA GLN A 339 86.52 28.08 15.43
C GLN A 339 86.58 27.01 14.33
N LYS A 340 87.72 26.78 13.68
CA LYS A 340 87.83 25.74 12.65
C LYS A 340 87.69 24.32 13.22
N TYR A 341 88.28 24.06 14.38
CA TYR A 341 88.12 22.76 15.06
C TYR A 341 86.70 22.55 15.57
N GLN A 342 86.11 23.58 16.18
CA GLN A 342 84.72 23.54 16.65
C GLN A 342 83.72 23.38 15.50
N GLN A 343 83.98 23.98 14.33
CA GLN A 343 83.16 23.79 13.13
C GLN A 343 83.17 22.35 12.63
N LEU A 344 84.33 21.67 12.63
CA LEU A 344 84.42 20.27 12.21
C LEU A 344 83.70 19.32 13.18
N GLU A 345 83.86 19.54 14.49
CA GLU A 345 83.15 18.75 15.51
C GLU A 345 81.64 18.97 15.46
N GLU A 346 81.18 20.22 15.27
CA GLU A 346 79.77 20.52 15.06
C GLU A 346 79.23 19.93 13.75
N GLU A 347 80.01 19.91 12.67
CA GLU A 347 79.61 19.27 11.42
C GLU A 347 79.47 17.74 11.59
N GLU A 348 80.41 17.10 12.28
CA GLU A 348 80.35 15.67 12.58
C GLU A 348 79.12 15.32 13.44
N GLN A 349 78.85 16.10 14.49
CA GLN A 349 77.65 15.95 15.31
C GLN A 349 76.36 16.21 14.51
N ARG A 350 76.34 17.20 13.61
CA ARG A 350 75.20 17.44 12.71
C ARG A 350 74.97 16.26 11.77
N TRP A 351 76.04 15.64 11.26
CA TRP A 351 75.93 14.44 10.42
C TRP A 351 75.46 13.22 11.21
N ALA A 352 75.92 13.03 12.46
CA ALA A 352 75.44 11.97 13.34
C ALA A 352 73.94 12.13 13.63
N VAL A 353 73.49 13.32 14.04
CA VAL A 353 72.08 13.62 14.27
C VAL A 353 71.25 13.43 12.99
N LYS A 354 71.78 13.80 11.81
CA LYS A 354 71.09 13.60 10.53
C LYS A 354 70.95 12.11 10.22
N ARG A 355 71.99 11.31 10.48
CA ARG A 355 71.99 9.85 10.32
C ARG A 355 70.96 9.19 11.24
N ASP A 356 70.97 9.54 12.52
CA ASP A 356 70.03 8.97 13.50
C ASP A 356 68.59 9.37 13.18
N ARG A 357 68.35 10.60 12.71
CA ARG A 357 67.05 11.02 12.19
C ARG A 357 66.63 10.22 10.96
N THR A 358 67.54 9.91 10.04
CA THR A 358 67.22 9.08 8.88
C THR A 358 66.92 7.63 9.28
N VAL A 359 67.66 7.07 10.23
CA VAL A 359 67.42 5.72 10.77
C VAL A 359 66.08 5.66 11.49
N ALA A 360 65.76 6.65 12.33
CA ALA A 360 64.46 6.74 13.00
C ALA A 360 63.30 6.91 12.02
N LYS A 361 63.50 7.67 10.93
CA LYS A 361 62.49 7.78 9.85
C LYS A 361 62.31 6.44 9.11
N LEU A 362 63.39 5.74 8.79
CA LEU A 362 63.33 4.43 8.16
C LEU A 362 62.64 3.41 9.06
N GLY A 363 62.92 3.41 10.38
CA GLY A 363 62.21 2.55 11.33
C GLY A 363 60.71 2.83 11.38
N LYS A 364 60.30 4.11 11.39
CA LYS A 364 58.87 4.48 11.32
C LYS A 364 58.21 4.06 10.01
N LEU A 365 58.93 4.22 8.88
CA LEU A 365 58.43 3.81 7.57
C LEU A 365 58.32 2.28 7.47
N SER A 366 59.22 1.52 8.11
CA SER A 366 59.14 0.06 8.19
C SER A 366 57.88 -0.38 8.95
N VAL A 367 57.63 0.20 10.14
CA VAL A 367 56.42 -0.13 10.92
C VAL A 367 55.14 0.22 10.14
N LEU A 368 55.11 1.39 9.48
CA LEU A 368 53.98 1.76 8.62
C LEU A 368 53.81 0.81 7.42
N LEU A 369 54.90 0.28 6.86
CA LEU A 369 54.83 -0.70 5.78
C LEU A 369 54.24 -2.02 6.28
N ASP A 370 54.66 -2.49 7.45
CA ASP A 370 54.13 -3.71 8.07
C ASP A 370 52.64 -3.55 8.41
N GLU A 371 52.23 -2.42 8.99
CA GLU A 371 50.82 -2.08 9.25
C GLU A 371 49.99 -2.04 7.95
N ASN A 372 50.54 -1.46 6.88
CA ASN A 372 49.86 -1.42 5.58
C ASN A 372 49.75 -2.82 4.94
N LEU A 373 50.74 -3.68 5.11
CA LEU A 373 50.70 -5.07 4.66
C LEU A 373 49.63 -5.86 5.42
N GLU A 374 49.53 -5.67 6.73
CA GLU A 374 48.47 -6.30 7.55
C GLU A 374 47.08 -5.82 7.14
N LEU A 375 46.91 -4.50 6.92
CA LEU A 375 45.67 -3.94 6.38
C LEU A 375 45.32 -4.49 5.01
N LEU A 376 46.30 -4.65 4.11
CA LEU A 376 46.11 -5.28 2.80
C LEU A 376 45.65 -6.74 2.94
N THR A 377 46.26 -7.52 3.85
CA THR A 377 45.84 -8.90 4.08
C THR A 377 44.40 -8.99 4.61
N ASN A 378 44.02 -8.09 5.52
CA ASN A 378 42.66 -8.02 6.03
C ASN A 378 41.67 -7.62 4.93
N ARG A 379 42.03 -6.64 4.09
CA ARG A 379 41.23 -6.23 2.92
C ARG A 379 41.02 -7.36 1.91
N MET A 380 42.06 -8.15 1.64
CA MET A 380 41.93 -9.31 0.73
C MET A 380 40.99 -10.38 1.29
N VAL A 381 40.98 -10.60 2.59
CA VAL A 381 40.04 -11.53 3.25
C VAL A 381 38.60 -10.98 3.19
N GLU A 382 38.42 -9.68 3.46
CA GLU A 382 37.13 -9.01 3.31
C GLU A 382 36.61 -9.08 1.87
N GLU A 383 37.44 -8.76 0.89
CA GLU A 383 37.11 -8.82 -0.55
C GLU A 383 36.63 -10.22 -0.93
N LYS A 384 37.37 -11.26 -0.53
CA LYS A 384 36.97 -12.65 -0.79
C LYS A 384 35.64 -13.02 -0.12
N SER A 385 35.41 -12.57 1.12
CA SER A 385 34.14 -12.83 1.81
C SER A 385 32.95 -12.11 1.14
N LEU A 386 33.18 -10.92 0.58
CA LEU A 386 32.17 -10.16 -0.14
C LEU A 386 31.89 -10.78 -1.52
N GLU A 387 32.91 -11.30 -2.21
CA GLU A 387 32.72 -12.07 -3.44
C GLU A 387 31.85 -13.31 -3.21
N GLU A 388 32.11 -14.06 -2.14
CA GLU A 388 31.30 -15.22 -1.74
C GLU A 388 29.84 -14.81 -1.42
N GLU A 389 29.63 -13.65 -0.77
CA GLU A 389 28.29 -13.12 -0.49
C GLU A 389 27.58 -12.65 -1.77
N ILE A 390 28.30 -12.03 -2.71
CA ILE A 390 27.77 -11.64 -4.02
C ILE A 390 27.31 -12.88 -4.79
N GLU A 391 28.13 -13.92 -4.86
CA GLU A 391 27.79 -15.19 -5.53
C GLU A 391 26.52 -15.81 -4.93
N TYR A 392 26.43 -15.88 -3.59
CA TYR A 392 25.23 -16.34 -2.90
C TYR A 392 23.98 -15.48 -3.21
N LEU A 393 24.13 -14.16 -3.30
CA LEU A 393 23.03 -13.25 -3.63
C LEU A 393 22.60 -13.39 -5.10
N GLU A 394 23.53 -13.59 -6.03
CA GLU A 394 23.25 -13.85 -7.44
C GLU A 394 22.47 -15.15 -7.63
N ASP A 395 22.89 -16.24 -6.96
CA ASP A 395 22.19 -17.52 -6.97
C ASP A 395 20.76 -17.40 -6.41
N ASN A 396 20.59 -16.67 -5.30
CA ASN A 396 19.26 -16.41 -4.73
C ASN A 396 18.39 -15.58 -5.68
N LEU A 397 18.94 -14.55 -6.33
CA LEU A 397 18.21 -13.75 -7.30
C LEU A 397 17.78 -14.60 -8.51
N LEU A 398 18.64 -15.50 -8.97
CA LEU A 398 18.32 -16.44 -10.04
C LEU A 398 17.17 -17.38 -9.63
N TYR A 399 17.28 -18.01 -8.45
CA TYR A 399 16.23 -18.86 -7.90
C TYR A 399 14.89 -18.13 -7.77
N MET A 400 14.90 -16.89 -7.27
CA MET A 400 13.69 -16.06 -7.15
C MET A 400 13.11 -15.68 -8.52
N LYS A 401 13.96 -15.41 -9.51
CA LYS A 401 13.49 -15.11 -10.87
C LYS A 401 12.81 -16.33 -11.51
N GLU A 402 13.38 -17.52 -11.33
CA GLU A 402 12.80 -18.76 -11.82
C GLU A 402 11.48 -19.11 -11.11
N SER A 403 11.39 -18.88 -9.80
CA SER A 403 10.14 -19.11 -9.05
C SER A 403 9.03 -18.17 -9.50
N TYR A 404 9.33 -16.87 -9.65
CA TYR A 404 8.37 -15.90 -10.17
C TYR A 404 7.97 -16.21 -11.62
N GLU A 405 8.87 -16.67 -12.48
CA GLU A 405 8.53 -17.04 -13.85
C GLU A 405 7.58 -18.25 -13.89
N LYS A 406 7.74 -19.21 -12.97
CA LYS A 406 6.82 -20.34 -12.82
C LYS A 406 5.43 -19.88 -12.34
N GLU A 407 5.37 -19.01 -11.34
CA GLU A 407 4.11 -18.43 -10.86
C GLU A 407 3.42 -17.58 -11.94
N LEU A 408 4.18 -16.86 -12.75
CA LEU A 408 3.62 -16.06 -13.85
C LEU A 408 2.99 -16.96 -14.92
N LYS A 409 3.64 -18.09 -15.25
CA LYS A 409 3.09 -19.10 -16.17
C LYS A 409 1.81 -19.74 -15.62
N SER A 410 1.75 -20.09 -14.33
CA SER A 410 0.52 -20.65 -13.74
C SER A 410 -0.61 -19.63 -13.74
N LEU A 411 -0.34 -18.36 -13.40
CA LEU A 411 -1.33 -17.28 -13.44
C LEU A 411 -1.83 -16.99 -14.86
N GLU A 412 -0.97 -17.07 -15.87
CA GLU A 412 -1.38 -16.96 -17.27
C GLU A 412 -2.31 -18.10 -17.69
N GLU A 413 -2.06 -19.32 -17.21
CA GLU A 413 -2.90 -20.49 -17.48
C GLU A 413 -4.26 -20.39 -16.77
N ASP A 414 -4.26 -19.96 -15.49
CA ASP A 414 -5.47 -19.67 -14.73
C ASP A 414 -6.31 -18.59 -15.42
N LEU A 415 -5.68 -17.50 -15.90
CA LEU A 415 -6.37 -16.43 -16.62
C LEU A 415 -6.99 -16.95 -17.92
N LYS A 416 -6.30 -17.81 -18.67
CA LYS A 416 -6.86 -18.46 -19.86
C LYS A 416 -8.09 -19.29 -19.47
N SER A 417 -8.01 -20.08 -18.40
CA SER A 417 -9.14 -20.89 -17.93
C SER A 417 -10.35 -20.03 -17.49
N GLU A 418 -10.09 -18.92 -16.79
CA GLU A 418 -11.11 -17.97 -16.34
C GLU A 418 -11.77 -17.28 -17.53
N SER A 419 -11.00 -16.91 -18.55
CA SER A 419 -11.53 -16.31 -19.78
C SER A 419 -12.50 -17.25 -20.53
N VAL A 420 -12.17 -18.55 -20.59
CA VAL A 420 -13.03 -19.58 -21.19
C VAL A 420 -14.29 -19.78 -20.35
N MET A 421 -14.17 -19.85 -19.03
CA MET A 421 -15.32 -19.98 -18.13
C MET A 421 -16.24 -18.76 -18.20
N ARG A 422 -15.68 -17.55 -18.27
CA ARG A 422 -16.43 -16.30 -18.44
C ARG A 422 -17.20 -16.30 -19.77
N ALA A 423 -16.59 -16.72 -20.86
CA ALA A 423 -17.27 -16.86 -22.15
C ALA A 423 -18.44 -17.86 -22.08
N MET A 424 -18.25 -19.02 -21.43
CA MET A 424 -19.31 -20.01 -21.21
C MET A 424 -20.46 -19.44 -20.36
N LEU A 425 -20.15 -18.73 -19.28
CA LEU A 425 -21.15 -18.11 -18.40
C LEU A 425 -21.93 -17.01 -19.13
N GLN A 426 -21.26 -16.17 -19.94
CA GLN A 426 -21.93 -15.18 -20.78
C GLN A 426 -22.89 -15.83 -21.78
N TRP A 427 -22.46 -16.94 -22.41
CA TRP A 427 -23.32 -17.70 -23.30
C TRP A 427 -24.54 -18.29 -22.57
N LYS A 428 -24.34 -18.83 -21.36
CA LYS A 428 -25.43 -19.35 -20.51
C LYS A 428 -26.43 -18.25 -20.12
N ILE A 429 -25.96 -17.06 -19.76
CA ILE A 429 -26.81 -15.89 -19.48
C ILE A 429 -27.63 -15.54 -20.73
N LEU A 430 -26.99 -15.45 -21.90
CA LEU A 430 -27.67 -15.08 -23.14
C LEU A 430 -28.74 -16.12 -23.55
N HIS A 431 -28.44 -17.40 -23.37
CA HIS A 431 -29.40 -18.49 -23.57
C HIS A 431 -30.60 -18.38 -22.61
N LEU A 432 -30.35 -18.19 -21.31
CA LEU A 432 -31.42 -18.03 -20.31
C LEU A 432 -32.27 -16.78 -20.56
N THR A 433 -31.66 -15.65 -20.92
CA THR A 433 -32.38 -14.42 -21.28
C THR A 433 -33.27 -14.64 -22.51
N LYS A 434 -32.79 -15.36 -23.53
CA LYS A 434 -33.61 -15.72 -24.70
C LYS A 434 -34.81 -16.60 -24.31
N GLN A 435 -34.61 -17.59 -23.45
CA GLN A 435 -35.71 -18.42 -22.92
C GLN A 435 -36.72 -17.58 -22.13
N ARG A 436 -36.26 -16.71 -21.22
CA ARG A 436 -37.13 -15.82 -20.45
C ARG A 436 -37.99 -14.93 -21.36
N ASN A 437 -37.40 -14.34 -22.40
CA ASN A 437 -38.14 -13.49 -23.34
C ASN A 437 -39.20 -14.29 -24.10
N LEU A 438 -38.90 -15.54 -24.46
CA LEU A 438 -39.88 -16.43 -25.10
C LEU A 438 -41.06 -16.71 -24.16
N PHE A 439 -40.78 -17.04 -22.89
CA PHE A 439 -41.83 -17.25 -21.88
C PHE A 439 -42.67 -16.01 -21.64
N LEU A 440 -42.04 -14.83 -21.55
CA LEU A 440 -42.76 -13.55 -21.40
C LEU A 440 -43.69 -13.30 -22.59
N SER A 441 -43.24 -13.56 -23.82
CA SER A 441 -44.08 -13.40 -25.02
C SER A 441 -45.28 -14.36 -25.02
N VAL A 442 -45.08 -15.61 -24.56
CA VAL A 442 -46.17 -16.58 -24.42
C VAL A 442 -47.17 -16.13 -23.34
N GLU A 443 -46.67 -15.66 -22.20
CA GLU A 443 -47.54 -15.19 -21.11
C GLU A 443 -48.31 -13.92 -21.49
N GLU A 444 -47.68 -13.00 -22.23
CA GLU A 444 -48.36 -11.82 -22.77
C GLU A 444 -49.48 -12.20 -23.74
N LYS A 445 -49.26 -13.19 -24.63
CA LYS A 445 -50.32 -13.70 -25.51
C LYS A 445 -51.47 -14.31 -24.72
N ARG A 446 -51.15 -15.17 -23.74
CA ARG A 446 -52.14 -15.77 -22.85
C ARG A 446 -52.94 -14.73 -22.08
N ASN A 447 -52.29 -13.69 -21.56
CA ASN A 447 -52.96 -12.59 -20.88
C ASN A 447 -53.86 -11.79 -21.81
N LYS A 448 -53.47 -11.56 -23.07
CA LYS A 448 -54.35 -10.95 -24.08
C LYS A 448 -55.60 -11.79 -24.31
N GLU A 449 -55.45 -13.11 -24.51
CA GLU A 449 -56.59 -14.02 -24.68
C GLU A 449 -57.52 -14.07 -23.46
N VAL A 450 -56.97 -14.01 -22.24
CA VAL A 450 -57.77 -13.98 -21.01
C VAL A 450 -58.50 -12.65 -20.89
N ASN A 451 -57.85 -11.52 -21.18
CA ASN A 451 -58.50 -10.21 -21.18
C ASN A 451 -59.61 -10.12 -22.23
N GLU A 452 -59.39 -10.63 -23.45
CA GLU A 452 -60.42 -10.69 -24.48
C GLU A 452 -61.64 -11.52 -24.01
N ARG A 453 -61.41 -12.65 -23.32
CA ARG A 453 -62.48 -13.44 -22.71
C ARG A 453 -63.21 -12.70 -21.58
N ILE A 454 -62.49 -11.97 -20.74
CA ILE A 454 -63.09 -11.15 -19.67
C ILE A 454 -63.96 -10.05 -20.28
N GLU A 455 -63.48 -9.33 -21.28
CA GLU A 455 -64.24 -8.27 -21.95
C GLU A 455 -65.47 -8.81 -22.70
N ALA A 456 -65.33 -9.97 -23.37
CA ALA A 456 -66.48 -10.67 -23.95
C ALA A 456 -67.50 -11.08 -22.88
N GLY A 457 -67.03 -11.58 -21.73
CA GLY A 457 -67.86 -11.92 -20.58
C GLY A 457 -68.60 -10.71 -20.00
N LYS A 458 -67.92 -9.56 -19.86
CA LYS A 458 -68.53 -8.30 -19.41
C LYS A 458 -69.60 -7.82 -20.38
N LYS A 459 -69.35 -7.87 -21.69
CA LYS A 459 -70.36 -7.51 -22.71
C LYS A 459 -71.59 -8.39 -22.60
N ARG A 460 -71.41 -9.71 -22.52
CA ARG A 460 -72.51 -10.66 -22.36
C ARG A 460 -73.28 -10.46 -21.05
N HIS A 461 -72.59 -10.10 -19.97
CA HIS A 461 -73.25 -9.79 -18.70
C HIS A 461 -74.11 -8.52 -18.81
N ALA A 462 -73.62 -7.48 -19.50
CA ALA A 462 -74.40 -6.27 -19.74
C ALA A 462 -75.63 -6.54 -20.62
N GLU A 463 -75.49 -7.36 -21.67
CA GLU A 463 -76.61 -7.81 -22.51
C GLU A 463 -77.68 -8.54 -21.68
N LEU A 464 -77.26 -9.47 -20.81
CA LEU A 464 -78.16 -10.20 -19.93
C LEU A 464 -78.87 -9.29 -18.90
N ILE A 465 -78.21 -8.24 -18.41
CA ILE A 465 -78.85 -7.26 -17.52
C ILE A 465 -79.97 -6.53 -18.25
N LEU A 466 -79.74 -6.09 -19.49
CA LEU A 466 -80.79 -5.45 -20.30
C LEU A 466 -81.96 -6.41 -20.56
N GLU A 467 -81.67 -7.67 -20.88
CA GLU A 467 -82.70 -8.69 -21.07
C GLU A 467 -83.51 -8.94 -19.79
N ILE A 468 -82.86 -8.96 -18.62
CA ILE A 468 -83.54 -9.05 -17.31
C ILE A 468 -84.45 -7.85 -17.09
N GLU A 469 -83.96 -6.62 -17.34
CA GLU A 469 -84.77 -5.40 -17.20
C GLU A 469 -86.01 -5.40 -18.10
N ASP A 470 -85.88 -5.92 -19.32
CA ASP A 470 -87.01 -6.02 -20.26
C ASP A 470 -87.99 -7.13 -19.84
N LEU A 471 -87.50 -8.29 -19.39
CA LEU A 471 -88.35 -9.34 -18.82
C LEU A 471 -89.08 -8.88 -17.56
N GLU A 472 -88.45 -8.09 -16.68
CA GLU A 472 -89.10 -7.51 -15.51
C GLU A 472 -90.24 -6.57 -15.88
N LYS A 473 -90.09 -5.76 -16.95
CA LYS A 473 -91.16 -4.91 -17.48
C LYS A 473 -92.31 -5.76 -18.03
N GLU A 474 -92.02 -6.82 -18.78
CA GLU A 474 -93.04 -7.74 -19.30
C GLU A 474 -93.79 -8.45 -18.16
N LEU A 475 -93.07 -8.88 -17.13
CA LEU A 475 -93.65 -9.54 -15.96
C LEU A 475 -94.57 -8.57 -15.20
N LEU A 476 -94.16 -7.31 -15.01
CA LEU A 476 -94.99 -6.27 -14.40
C LEU A 476 -96.24 -5.98 -15.23
N GLN A 477 -96.13 -5.94 -16.56
CA GLN A 477 -97.29 -5.80 -17.45
C GLN A 477 -98.25 -7.00 -17.33
N SER A 478 -97.73 -8.22 -17.33
CA SER A 478 -98.51 -9.44 -17.12
C SER A 478 -99.19 -9.45 -15.74
N GLU A 479 -98.49 -9.05 -14.68
CA GLU A 479 -99.05 -8.97 -13.33
C GLU A 479 -100.20 -7.94 -13.25
N ASN A 480 -100.05 -6.80 -13.93
CA ASN A 480 -101.12 -5.81 -14.04
C ASN A 480 -102.33 -6.33 -14.83
N GLN A 481 -102.11 -7.11 -15.90
CA GLN A 481 -103.19 -7.78 -16.63
C GLN A 481 -103.90 -8.83 -15.77
N VAL A 482 -103.16 -9.61 -14.99
CA VAL A 482 -103.73 -10.58 -14.04
C VAL A 482 -104.56 -9.88 -12.96
N LYS A 483 -104.10 -8.75 -12.43
CA LYS A 483 -104.87 -7.95 -11.46
C LYS A 483 -106.17 -7.43 -12.07
N ALA A 484 -106.14 -6.86 -13.27
CA ALA A 484 -107.34 -6.40 -13.96
C ALA A 484 -108.35 -7.54 -14.22
N LEU A 485 -107.86 -8.70 -14.67
CA LEU A 485 -108.69 -9.89 -14.86
C LEU A 485 -109.25 -10.42 -13.53
N SER A 486 -108.48 -10.39 -12.45
CA SER A 486 -108.94 -10.79 -11.12
C SER A 486 -110.00 -9.83 -10.58
N GLU A 487 -109.88 -8.53 -10.83
CA GLU A 487 -110.92 -7.54 -10.49
C GLU A 487 -112.20 -7.77 -11.30
N GLU A 488 -112.09 -8.11 -12.59
CA GLU A 488 -113.24 -8.45 -13.42
C GLU A 488 -113.91 -9.76 -12.99
N VAL A 489 -113.13 -10.79 -12.63
CA VAL A 489 -113.64 -12.05 -12.06
C VAL A 489 -114.37 -11.77 -10.75
N ASN A 490 -113.79 -10.99 -9.84
CA ASN A 490 -114.45 -10.61 -8.58
C ASN A 490 -115.75 -9.86 -8.83
N LYS A 491 -115.79 -8.96 -9.83
CA LYS A 491 -117.00 -8.24 -10.21
C LYS A 491 -118.08 -9.17 -10.76
N ARG A 492 -117.72 -10.08 -11.68
CA ARG A 492 -118.65 -11.10 -12.19
C ARG A 492 -119.12 -12.06 -11.10
N GLU A 493 -118.25 -12.39 -10.15
CA GLU A 493 -118.61 -13.24 -9.01
C GLU A 493 -119.59 -12.52 -8.07
N THR A 494 -119.43 -11.22 -7.83
CA THR A 494 -120.42 -10.41 -7.11
C THR A 494 -121.74 -10.29 -7.87
N ASP A 495 -121.70 -10.12 -9.20
CA ASP A 495 -122.91 -10.09 -10.03
C ASP A 495 -123.64 -11.45 -10.01
N TYR A 496 -122.91 -12.56 -10.06
CA TYR A 496 -123.47 -13.92 -9.94
C TYR A 496 -124.04 -14.19 -8.55
N ARG A 497 -123.41 -13.64 -7.50
CA ARG A 497 -123.90 -13.75 -6.11
C ARG A 497 -125.20 -12.98 -5.92
N ASN A 498 -125.28 -11.76 -6.46
CA ASN A 498 -126.49 -10.95 -6.48
C ASN A 498 -127.59 -11.63 -7.30
N TYR A 499 -127.27 -12.19 -8.48
CA TYR A 499 -128.21 -12.96 -9.29
C TYR A 499 -128.74 -14.18 -8.53
N LYS A 500 -127.86 -14.94 -7.86
CA LYS A 500 -128.25 -16.09 -7.02
C LYS A 500 -129.14 -15.67 -5.85
N GLU A 501 -128.87 -14.52 -5.23
CA GLU A 501 -129.65 -13.98 -4.10
C GLU A 501 -131.03 -13.47 -4.54
N ASP A 502 -131.13 -12.78 -5.69
CA ASP A 502 -132.40 -12.39 -6.32
C ASP A 502 -133.28 -13.60 -6.65
N PHE A 503 -132.72 -14.67 -7.23
CA PHE A 503 -133.46 -15.90 -7.49
C PHE A 503 -133.82 -16.65 -6.22
N THR A 504 -132.98 -16.61 -5.18
CA THR A 504 -133.31 -17.18 -3.86
C THR A 504 -134.46 -16.44 -3.20
N ASN A 505 -134.52 -15.11 -3.33
CA ASN A 505 -135.63 -14.29 -2.85
C ASN A 505 -136.90 -14.52 -3.69
N LYS A 506 -136.76 -14.72 -5.00
CA LYS A 506 -137.88 -15.05 -5.89
C LYS A 506 -138.45 -16.44 -5.61
N ILE A 507 -137.60 -17.43 -5.30
CA ILE A 507 -138.02 -18.77 -4.85
C ILE A 507 -138.72 -18.68 -3.49
N LYS A 508 -138.24 -17.87 -2.54
CA LYS A 508 -138.92 -17.64 -1.25
C LYS A 508 -140.28 -16.95 -1.40
N CYS A 509 -140.42 -16.00 -2.34
CA CYS A 509 -141.72 -15.41 -2.68
C CYS A 509 -142.67 -16.46 -3.26
N LEU A 510 -142.20 -17.28 -4.21
CA LEU A 510 -143.01 -18.35 -4.80
C LEU A 510 -143.36 -19.46 -3.81
N GLU A 511 -142.49 -19.80 -2.85
CA GLU A 511 -142.76 -20.76 -1.78
C GLU A 511 -143.81 -20.22 -0.77
N ASN A 512 -143.77 -18.92 -0.47
CA ASN A 512 -144.80 -18.26 0.36
C ASN A 512 -146.13 -18.11 -0.39
N ASP A 513 -146.09 -17.84 -1.70
CA ASP A 513 -147.28 -17.82 -2.57
C ASP A 513 -147.88 -19.23 -2.72
N PHE A 514 -147.07 -20.29 -2.75
CA PHE A 514 -147.55 -21.68 -2.78
C PHE A 514 -148.19 -22.08 -1.44
N LYS A 515 -147.63 -21.65 -0.30
CA LYS A 515 -148.23 -21.85 1.03
C LYS A 515 -149.57 -21.13 1.18
N THR A 516 -149.63 -19.85 0.81
CA THR A 516 -150.88 -19.08 0.84
C THR A 516 -151.90 -19.55 -0.21
N ALA A 517 -151.48 -20.05 -1.39
CA ALA A 517 -152.39 -20.64 -2.36
C ALA A 517 -152.98 -21.99 -1.91
N THR A 518 -152.22 -22.80 -1.16
CA THR A 518 -152.68 -24.09 -0.62
C THR A 518 -153.66 -23.89 0.55
N GLU A 519 -153.49 -22.82 1.34
CA GLU A 519 -154.42 -22.43 2.43
C GLU A 519 -155.67 -21.69 1.90
N ASN A 520 -155.55 -20.92 0.81
CA ASN A 520 -156.68 -20.25 0.15
C ASN A 520 -157.56 -21.17 -0.73
N LEU A 521 -157.04 -22.29 -1.26
CA LEU A 521 -157.84 -23.27 -2.03
C LEU A 521 -158.86 -24.01 -1.13
N HIS A 522 -158.52 -24.24 0.14
CA HIS A 522 -159.37 -24.94 1.11
C HIS A 522 -160.48 -24.05 1.71
N GLN A 523 -160.27 -22.73 1.76
CA GLN A 523 -161.28 -21.75 2.22
C GLN A 523 -162.17 -21.21 1.07
N LYS A 524 -161.63 -21.10 -0.16
CA LYS A 524 -162.41 -20.69 -1.36
C LYS A 524 -163.41 -21.73 -1.87
N GLU A 525 -163.28 -23.01 -1.51
CA GLU A 525 -164.24 -24.06 -1.86
C GLU A 525 -165.55 -23.97 -1.05
N GLN A 526 -165.56 -23.25 0.08
CA GLN A 526 -166.74 -23.08 0.95
C GLN A 526 -167.43 -21.70 0.83
N GLU A 527 -166.79 -20.67 0.26
CA GLU A 527 -167.34 -19.30 0.20
C GLU A 527 -167.71 -18.79 -1.22
N LEU A 528 -167.37 -19.52 -2.29
CA LEU A 528 -167.60 -19.10 -3.69
C LEU A 528 -169.05 -19.27 -4.21
N ASN A 529 -170.03 -19.56 -3.36
CA ASN A 529 -171.41 -19.81 -3.80
C ASN A 529 -172.41 -18.66 -3.56
N ILE A 530 -172.05 -17.54 -2.90
CA ILE A 530 -173.08 -16.52 -2.55
C ILE A 530 -172.72 -15.04 -2.83
N SER A 531 -171.48 -14.56 -2.73
CA SER A 531 -171.27 -13.10 -2.57
C SER A 531 -170.75 -12.37 -3.82
N ARG A 532 -171.46 -12.52 -4.95
CA ARG A 532 -171.14 -11.96 -6.29
C ARG A 532 -171.63 -10.52 -6.55
N LEU A 533 -172.26 -9.84 -5.60
CA LEU A 533 -172.91 -8.53 -5.82
C LEU A 533 -172.69 -7.78 -4.50
N THR A 534 -172.02 -6.63 -4.38
CA THR A 534 -172.19 -5.36 -5.09
C THR A 534 -171.34 -4.33 -4.35
N LEU A 535 -170.73 -3.41 -5.12
CA LEU A 535 -170.62 -1.97 -4.86
C LEU A 535 -170.08 -1.49 -3.49
N GLU A 536 -168.94 -0.80 -3.50
CA GLU A 536 -168.87 0.67 -3.41
C GLU A 536 -168.89 1.19 -1.96
N GLU A 537 -167.74 1.68 -1.50
CA GLU A 537 -167.66 3.04 -0.96
C GLU A 537 -166.20 3.49 -0.83
N THR A 538 -165.83 4.41 -1.72
CA THR A 538 -164.76 5.37 -1.48
C THR A 538 -165.17 6.27 -0.33
N GLN A 539 -164.49 6.25 0.81
CA GLN A 539 -164.31 7.40 1.72
C GLN A 539 -163.55 6.87 2.96
N ARG A 540 -162.35 7.33 3.32
CA ARG A 540 -161.85 8.70 3.54
C ARG A 540 -160.32 8.59 3.56
N GLU A 541 -159.57 9.38 2.82
CA GLU A 541 -159.10 10.73 3.18
C GLU A 541 -158.38 10.82 4.54
N LEU A 542 -157.27 11.58 4.56
CA LEU A 542 -156.36 11.94 5.67
C LEU A 542 -155.23 10.93 5.93
N GLU A 543 -154.01 11.07 5.41
CA GLU A 543 -153.18 12.27 5.50
C GLU A 543 -152.04 12.27 4.47
N GLN A 544 -152.15 13.14 3.48
CA GLN A 544 -151.02 13.69 2.74
C GLN A 544 -150.09 14.45 3.72
N LYS A 545 -148.75 14.33 3.56
CA LYS A 545 -147.74 15.44 3.64
C LYS A 545 -146.40 15.21 4.38
N HIS A 546 -146.06 14.08 5.01
CA HIS A 546 -144.85 14.10 5.89
C HIS A 546 -143.50 13.58 5.32
N THR A 547 -143.41 12.61 4.41
CA THR A 547 -142.09 11.93 4.22
C THR A 547 -141.19 12.42 3.08
N LYS A 548 -141.61 13.43 2.29
CA LYS A 548 -140.77 14.01 1.20
C LYS A 548 -139.63 14.95 1.67
N TYR A 549 -139.43 15.18 2.98
CA TYR A 549 -138.42 16.12 3.51
C TYR A 549 -137.17 15.44 4.14
N GLU A 550 -137.17 14.13 4.37
CA GLU A 550 -136.05 13.43 5.06
C GLU A 550 -134.93 12.94 4.12
N GLU A 551 -135.22 12.72 2.83
CA GLU A 551 -134.21 12.18 1.89
C GLU A 551 -133.12 13.19 1.48
N LEU A 552 -133.37 14.50 1.59
CA LEU A 552 -132.37 15.53 1.26
C LEU A 552 -131.34 15.75 2.37
N ARG A 553 -131.56 15.24 3.59
CA ARG A 553 -130.68 15.45 4.75
C ARG A 553 -129.50 14.46 4.82
N LYS A 554 -129.61 13.30 4.17
CA LYS A 554 -128.56 12.25 4.18
C LYS A 554 -127.38 12.49 3.22
N SER A 555 -127.55 13.32 2.18
CA SER A 555 -126.49 13.60 1.19
C SER A 555 -125.40 14.58 1.69
N PHE A 556 -125.69 15.39 2.72
CA PHE A 556 -124.77 16.42 3.23
C PHE A 556 -123.69 15.87 4.19
N LEU A 557 -123.96 14.78 4.90
CA LEU A 557 -123.01 14.19 5.85
C LEU A 557 -121.85 13.42 5.18
N LYS A 558 -122.05 12.87 3.97
CA LYS A 558 -121.02 12.10 3.25
C LYS A 558 -119.89 12.98 2.65
N ARG A 559 -120.18 14.24 2.31
CA ARG A 559 -119.16 15.22 1.85
C ARG A 559 -118.26 15.75 2.97
N LYS A 560 -118.69 15.69 4.23
CA LYS A 560 -117.93 16.22 5.38
C LYS A 560 -116.79 15.28 5.83
N ASP A 561 -116.93 13.97 5.60
CA ASP A 561 -115.91 12.97 5.92
C ASP A 561 -114.80 12.87 4.86
N GLU A 562 -115.10 13.20 3.60
CA GLU A 562 -114.11 13.29 2.52
C GLU A 562 -113.20 14.54 2.68
N GLU A 563 -113.75 15.66 3.13
CA GLU A 563 -112.98 16.87 3.49
C GLU A 563 -112.01 16.62 4.67
N MET A 564 -112.44 15.84 5.67
CA MET A 564 -111.61 15.43 6.83
C MET A 564 -110.52 14.41 6.50
N LYS A 565 -110.67 13.63 5.42
CA LYS A 565 -109.62 12.73 4.90
C LYS A 565 -108.62 13.48 4.00
N ALA A 566 -109.11 14.43 3.20
CA ALA A 566 -108.26 15.30 2.38
C ALA A 566 -107.37 16.22 3.24
N LYS A 567 -107.91 16.81 4.32
CA LYS A 567 -107.11 17.63 5.27
C LYS A 567 -106.00 16.82 5.95
N ARG A 568 -106.27 15.57 6.36
CA ARG A 568 -105.25 14.68 6.95
C ARG A 568 -104.16 14.24 5.96
N ALA A 569 -104.50 14.04 4.68
CA ALA A 569 -103.54 13.72 3.64
C ALA A 569 -102.65 14.92 3.27
N ILE A 570 -103.22 16.13 3.23
CA ILE A 570 -102.46 17.37 3.01
C ILE A 570 -101.48 17.61 4.17
N GLU A 571 -101.90 17.38 5.42
CA GLU A 571 -101.09 17.56 6.62
C GLU A 571 -99.96 16.52 6.74
N GLN A 572 -100.17 15.28 6.26
CA GLN A 572 -99.10 14.29 6.08
C GLN A 572 -98.11 14.70 4.98
N SER A 573 -98.57 15.25 3.86
CA SER A 573 -97.68 15.74 2.78
C SER A 573 -96.85 16.97 3.21
N ILE A 574 -97.42 17.85 4.04
CA ILE A 574 -96.70 18.98 4.64
C ILE A 574 -95.61 18.47 5.59
N LYS A 575 -95.88 17.39 6.35
CA LYS A 575 -94.90 16.73 7.22
C LYS A 575 -93.75 16.06 6.45
N THR A 576 -94.02 15.42 5.31
CA THR A 576 -92.96 14.81 4.46
C THR A 576 -92.16 15.86 3.70
N THR A 577 -92.79 16.96 3.27
CA THR A 577 -92.11 18.08 2.60
C THR A 577 -91.25 18.89 3.57
N GLY A 578 -91.63 18.96 4.85
CA GLY A 578 -90.79 19.51 5.92
C GLY A 578 -89.51 18.71 6.15
N LYS A 579 -89.61 17.37 6.23
CA LYS A 579 -88.45 16.46 6.36
C LYS A 579 -87.47 16.59 5.19
N LEU A 580 -87.97 16.70 3.95
CA LEU A 580 -87.12 16.91 2.77
C LEU A 580 -86.39 18.26 2.77
N LYS A 581 -87.00 19.33 3.32
CA LYS A 581 -86.33 20.64 3.47
C LYS A 581 -85.23 20.60 4.54
N GLU A 582 -85.44 19.86 5.62
CA GLU A 582 -84.45 19.59 6.67
C GLU A 582 -83.25 18.83 6.10
N GLU A 583 -83.51 17.74 5.37
CA GLU A 583 -82.49 16.92 4.69
C GLU A 583 -81.68 17.74 3.66
N MET A 584 -82.31 18.67 2.94
CA MET A 584 -81.62 19.56 2.01
C MET A 584 -80.70 20.58 2.72
N LEU A 585 -81.09 21.04 3.90
CA LEU A 585 -80.30 21.94 4.76
C LEU A 585 -79.12 21.21 5.39
N GLU A 586 -79.34 19.96 5.82
CA GLU A 586 -78.32 19.02 6.29
C GLU A 586 -77.26 18.78 5.21
N LEU A 587 -77.69 18.47 3.96
CA LEU A 587 -76.79 18.26 2.83
C LEU A 587 -75.97 19.52 2.50
N ARG A 588 -76.59 20.70 2.59
CA ARG A 588 -75.94 22.00 2.33
C ARG A 588 -74.88 22.33 3.39
N ASN A 589 -75.16 22.03 4.65
CA ASN A 589 -74.20 22.18 5.74
C ASN A 589 -73.07 21.16 5.66
N GLN A 590 -73.35 19.90 5.29
CA GLN A 590 -72.32 18.91 5.03
C GLN A 590 -71.40 19.31 3.87
N LEU A 591 -71.95 19.89 2.80
CA LEU A 591 -71.18 20.46 1.69
C LEU A 591 -70.29 21.63 2.13
N ARG A 592 -70.79 22.49 3.03
CA ARG A 592 -70.01 23.60 3.61
C ARG A 592 -68.84 23.08 4.45
N ILE A 593 -69.09 22.13 5.35
CA ILE A 593 -68.07 21.52 6.20
C ILE A 593 -67.01 20.79 5.35
N LYS A 594 -67.42 20.05 4.31
CA LYS A 594 -66.48 19.40 3.39
C LYS A 594 -65.63 20.42 2.61
N ARG A 595 -66.21 21.54 2.17
CA ARG A 595 -65.48 22.63 1.50
C ARG A 595 -64.49 23.32 2.44
N ASP A 596 -64.88 23.60 3.67
CA ASP A 596 -64.00 24.22 4.68
C ASP A 596 -62.87 23.27 5.09
N THR A 597 -63.15 21.96 5.19
CA THR A 597 -62.14 20.93 5.42
C THR A 597 -61.16 20.83 4.25
N ALA A 598 -61.66 20.84 3.01
CA ALA A 598 -60.82 20.83 1.82
C ALA A 598 -59.96 22.10 1.70
N LEU A 599 -60.51 23.28 2.05
CA LEU A 599 -59.75 24.53 2.12
C LEU A 599 -58.69 24.50 3.22
N GLY A 600 -58.98 23.93 4.38
CA GLY A 600 -58.01 23.72 5.46
C GLY A 600 -56.88 22.77 5.03
N GLN A 601 -57.21 21.66 4.37
CA GLN A 601 -56.23 20.75 3.78
C GLN A 601 -55.37 21.44 2.72
N LEU A 602 -55.98 22.21 1.82
CA LEU A 602 -55.26 22.95 0.79
C LEU A 602 -54.30 23.98 1.39
N LYS A 603 -54.72 24.67 2.46
CA LYS A 603 -53.87 25.62 3.18
C LYS A 603 -52.68 24.91 3.85
N ASN A 604 -52.92 23.79 4.52
CA ASN A 604 -51.86 22.98 5.12
C ASN A 604 -50.89 22.45 4.05
N HIS A 605 -51.39 21.93 2.92
CA HIS A 605 -50.55 21.49 1.80
C HIS A 605 -49.73 22.65 1.22
N THR A 606 -50.30 23.86 1.14
CA THR A 606 -49.58 25.06 0.69
C THR A 606 -48.44 25.44 1.65
N GLU A 607 -48.65 25.31 2.95
CA GLU A 607 -47.60 25.56 3.96
C GLU A 607 -46.51 24.48 3.92
N SER A 608 -46.88 23.20 3.79
CA SER A 608 -45.92 22.11 3.57
C SER A 608 -45.13 22.29 2.28
N MET A 609 -45.76 22.76 1.19
CA MET A 609 -45.10 23.07 -0.08
C MET A 609 -44.04 24.16 0.10
N LYS A 610 -44.34 25.23 0.85
CA LYS A 610 -43.37 26.31 1.14
C LYS A 610 -42.17 25.82 1.96
N TRP A 611 -42.36 24.91 2.90
CA TRP A 611 -41.26 24.29 3.64
C TRP A 611 -40.39 23.43 2.73
N LEU A 612 -41.03 22.61 1.88
CA LEU A 612 -40.33 21.78 0.90
C LEU A 612 -39.53 22.63 -0.10
N GLU A 613 -40.08 23.73 -0.61
CA GLU A 613 -39.37 24.66 -1.50
C GLU A 613 -38.13 25.29 -0.83
N ARG A 614 -38.22 25.64 0.46
CA ARG A 614 -37.05 26.12 1.23
C ARG A 614 -36.01 25.04 1.38
N ASP A 615 -36.41 23.81 1.69
CA ASP A 615 -35.49 22.68 1.83
C ASP A 615 -34.82 22.34 0.50
N ILE A 616 -35.57 22.34 -0.61
CA ILE A 616 -35.04 22.17 -1.97
C ILE A 616 -34.00 23.25 -2.28
N TYR A 617 -34.30 24.52 -1.96
CA TYR A 617 -33.36 25.62 -2.17
C TYR A 617 -32.07 25.44 -1.35
N GLU A 618 -32.18 25.08 -0.07
CA GLU A 618 -31.01 24.88 0.79
C GLU A 618 -30.18 23.65 0.37
N ILE A 619 -30.83 22.57 -0.06
CA ILE A 619 -30.17 21.40 -0.63
C ILE A 619 -29.42 21.77 -1.92
N ASN A 620 -30.05 22.53 -2.82
CA ASN A 620 -29.40 22.99 -4.05
C ASN A 620 -28.21 23.90 -3.75
N ARG A 621 -28.32 24.82 -2.78
CA ARG A 621 -27.19 25.65 -2.34
C ARG A 621 -26.03 24.82 -1.81
N LYS A 622 -26.31 23.79 -1.00
CA LYS A 622 -25.28 22.86 -0.51
C LYS A 622 -24.65 22.05 -1.65
N LEU A 623 -25.46 21.62 -2.62
CA LEU A 623 -24.99 20.91 -3.82
C LEU A 623 -24.03 21.79 -4.64
N ASP A 624 -24.34 23.07 -4.82
CA ASP A 624 -23.47 24.02 -5.53
C ASP A 624 -22.12 24.20 -4.82
N ILE A 625 -22.13 24.29 -3.48
CA ILE A 625 -20.89 24.35 -2.68
C ILE A 625 -20.06 23.08 -2.87
N VAL A 626 -20.69 21.90 -2.81
CA VAL A 626 -20.01 20.61 -3.03
C VAL A 626 -19.46 20.52 -4.46
N ASN A 627 -20.21 20.97 -5.46
CA ASN A 627 -19.76 20.97 -6.85
C ASN A 627 -18.56 21.90 -7.06
N ASN A 628 -18.58 23.10 -6.49
CA ASN A 628 -17.46 24.02 -6.53
C ASN A 628 -16.20 23.42 -5.88
N GLU A 629 -16.37 22.77 -4.73
CA GLU A 629 -15.26 22.12 -4.04
C GLU A 629 -14.72 20.90 -4.81
N ASN A 630 -15.61 20.13 -5.44
CA ASN A 630 -15.22 19.01 -6.31
C ASN A 630 -14.46 19.51 -7.54
N CYS A 631 -14.86 20.63 -8.16
CA CYS A 631 -14.11 21.29 -9.22
C CYS A 631 -12.71 21.73 -8.75
N ARG A 632 -12.62 22.32 -7.55
CA ARG A 632 -11.33 22.69 -6.93
C ARG A 632 -10.42 21.48 -6.72
N LEU A 633 -10.97 20.38 -6.20
CA LEU A 633 -10.22 19.13 -6.00
C LEU A 633 -9.78 18.51 -7.34
N LYS A 634 -10.62 18.54 -8.38
CA LYS A 634 -10.24 18.07 -9.72
C LYS A 634 -9.08 18.87 -10.31
N LEU A 635 -9.07 20.20 -10.14
CA LEU A 635 -7.95 21.05 -10.54
C LEU A 635 -6.68 20.71 -9.77
N CYS A 636 -6.77 20.53 -8.44
CA CYS A 636 -5.64 20.13 -7.62
C CYS A 636 -5.08 18.75 -8.02
N ASN A 637 -5.96 17.79 -8.29
CA ASN A 637 -5.56 16.47 -8.79
C ASN A 637 -4.90 16.53 -10.17
N ALA A 638 -5.34 17.45 -11.05
CA ALA A 638 -4.70 17.65 -12.35
C ALA A 638 -3.28 18.23 -12.17
N GLN A 639 -3.11 19.21 -11.30
CA GLN A 639 -1.79 19.78 -10.98
C GLN A 639 -0.85 18.72 -10.40
N ILE A 640 -1.30 17.95 -9.40
CA ILE A 640 -0.48 16.89 -8.79
C ILE A 640 -0.07 15.85 -9.84
N LYS A 641 -0.94 15.50 -10.79
CA LYS A 641 -0.58 14.60 -11.88
C LYS A 641 0.51 15.19 -12.77
N GLU A 642 0.42 16.46 -13.12
CA GLU A 642 1.43 17.15 -13.92
C GLU A 642 2.78 17.22 -13.18
N ASP A 643 2.75 17.51 -11.89
CA ASP A 643 3.95 17.50 -11.03
C ASP A 643 4.58 16.09 -10.95
N ILE A 644 3.76 15.04 -10.82
CA ILE A 644 4.24 13.63 -10.86
C ILE A 644 4.89 13.33 -12.22
N PHE A 645 4.30 13.77 -13.33
CA PHE A 645 4.88 13.57 -14.66
C PHE A 645 6.20 14.32 -14.81
N ALA A 646 6.30 15.56 -14.32
CA ALA A 646 7.54 16.33 -14.31
C ALA A 646 8.62 15.63 -13.48
N MET A 647 8.29 15.19 -12.26
CA MET A 647 9.23 14.46 -11.40
C MET A 647 9.69 13.14 -12.03
N ASN A 648 8.79 12.39 -12.69
CA ASN A 648 9.16 11.16 -13.39
C ASN A 648 10.09 11.44 -14.59
N PHE A 649 9.84 12.52 -15.34
CA PHE A 649 10.70 12.94 -16.43
C PHE A 649 12.10 13.33 -15.93
N GLU A 650 12.18 14.09 -14.82
CA GLU A 650 13.45 14.41 -14.16
C GLU A 650 14.18 13.16 -13.65
N ALA A 651 13.45 12.22 -13.03
CA ALA A 651 14.01 10.96 -12.55
C ALA A 651 14.60 10.12 -13.71
N GLU A 652 13.92 10.04 -14.85
CA GLU A 652 14.44 9.34 -16.02
C GLU A 652 15.67 10.03 -16.62
N ASN A 653 15.69 11.38 -16.63
CA ASN A 653 16.88 12.14 -17.02
C ASN A 653 18.07 11.86 -16.07
N HIS A 654 17.83 11.83 -14.76
CA HIS A 654 18.85 11.46 -13.78
C HIS A 654 19.35 10.04 -14.00
N LYS A 655 18.44 9.09 -14.24
CA LYS A 655 18.80 7.69 -14.54
C LYS A 655 19.66 7.59 -15.80
N SER A 656 19.31 8.31 -16.86
CA SER A 656 20.10 8.38 -18.09
C SER A 656 21.48 9.02 -17.84
N ALA A 657 21.56 10.06 -17.02
CA ALA A 657 22.83 10.70 -16.65
C ALA A 657 23.71 9.75 -15.82
N THR A 658 23.14 9.04 -14.85
CA THR A 658 23.85 8.01 -14.07
C THR A 658 24.37 6.89 -14.95
N ALA A 659 23.56 6.38 -15.89
CA ALA A 659 24.00 5.37 -16.85
C ALA A 659 25.17 5.86 -17.70
N LYS A 660 25.14 7.12 -18.14
CA LYS A 660 26.25 7.74 -18.89
C LYS A 660 27.51 7.84 -18.04
N ILE A 661 27.41 8.28 -16.78
CA ILE A 661 28.54 8.37 -15.86
C ILE A 661 29.15 6.99 -15.59
N LEU A 662 28.31 5.95 -15.37
CA LEU A 662 28.79 4.59 -15.17
C LEU A 662 29.53 4.06 -16.40
N ASN A 663 29.02 4.34 -17.60
CA ASN A 663 29.70 3.99 -18.84
C ASN A 663 31.03 4.73 -18.99
N ASP A 664 31.06 6.03 -18.71
CA ASP A 664 32.30 6.84 -18.76
C ASP A 664 33.33 6.33 -17.73
N LEU A 665 32.87 5.90 -16.55
CA LEU A 665 33.72 5.30 -15.52
C LEU A 665 34.30 3.95 -15.96
N ALA A 666 33.50 3.09 -16.58
CA ALA A 666 33.98 1.83 -17.15
C ALA A 666 35.04 2.06 -18.23
N VAL A 667 34.81 3.02 -19.14
CA VAL A 667 35.78 3.40 -20.17
C VAL A 667 37.09 3.91 -19.55
N LEU A 668 37.01 4.75 -18.52
CA LEU A 668 38.20 5.25 -17.81
C LEU A 668 38.94 4.14 -17.09
N HIS A 669 38.22 3.21 -16.47
CA HIS A 669 38.80 2.05 -15.80
C HIS A 669 39.58 1.17 -16.79
N ASP A 670 38.99 0.87 -17.95
CA ASP A 670 39.64 0.08 -19.00
C ASP A 670 40.88 0.78 -19.57
N LEU A 671 40.81 2.11 -19.77
CA LEU A 671 41.97 2.90 -20.19
C LEU A 671 43.10 2.86 -19.16
N LEU A 672 42.76 2.90 -17.87
CA LEU A 672 43.73 2.88 -16.78
C LEU A 672 44.38 1.50 -16.62
N LEU A 673 43.59 0.43 -16.73
CA LEU A 673 44.11 -0.95 -16.78
C LEU A 673 45.06 -1.15 -17.97
N LYS A 674 44.69 -0.62 -19.14
CA LYS A 674 45.55 -0.68 -20.33
C LYS A 674 46.86 0.07 -20.10
N GLY A 675 46.81 1.31 -19.61
CA GLY A 675 48.01 2.09 -19.28
C GLY A 675 48.88 1.39 -18.25
N TRP A 676 48.29 0.80 -17.21
CA TRP A 676 49.02 0.01 -16.21
C TRP A 676 49.71 -1.22 -16.81
N SER A 677 49.05 -1.91 -17.74
CA SER A 677 49.62 -3.06 -18.44
C SER A 677 50.82 -2.67 -19.32
N GLU A 678 50.74 -1.52 -19.99
CA GLU A 678 51.80 -0.95 -20.80
C GLU A 678 53.00 -0.55 -19.91
N ASP A 679 52.76 0.17 -18.81
CA ASP A 679 53.79 0.55 -17.84
C ASP A 679 54.48 -0.67 -17.22
N ASN A 680 53.73 -1.70 -16.85
CA ASN A 680 54.29 -2.95 -16.32
C ASN A 680 55.12 -3.69 -17.38
N SER A 681 54.73 -3.64 -18.66
CA SER A 681 55.52 -4.20 -19.76
C SER A 681 56.85 -3.45 -19.91
N ILE A 682 56.79 -2.12 -19.90
CA ILE A 682 57.98 -1.25 -19.96
C ILE A 682 58.90 -1.54 -18.77
N GLN A 683 58.35 -1.68 -17.56
CA GLN A 683 59.12 -2.00 -16.36
C GLN A 683 59.83 -3.36 -16.49
N LYS A 684 59.16 -4.39 -17.02
CA LYS A 684 59.80 -5.69 -17.28
C LYS A 684 60.93 -5.58 -18.29
N GLU A 685 60.76 -4.80 -19.35
CA GLU A 685 61.80 -4.55 -20.35
C GLU A 685 63.02 -3.85 -19.73
N PHE A 686 62.79 -2.84 -18.87
CA PHE A 686 63.86 -2.20 -18.11
C PHE A 686 64.58 -3.17 -17.18
N LEU A 687 63.85 -3.99 -16.44
CA LEU A 687 64.44 -4.98 -15.53
C LEU A 687 65.27 -6.04 -16.26
N GLU A 688 64.83 -6.50 -17.44
CA GLU A 688 65.63 -7.44 -18.23
C GLU A 688 66.88 -6.77 -18.80
N ASN A 689 66.78 -5.52 -19.28
CA ASN A 689 67.94 -4.73 -19.71
C ASN A 689 68.95 -4.52 -18.57
N GLU A 690 68.48 -4.16 -17.37
CA GLU A 690 69.34 -4.04 -16.18
C GLU A 690 70.01 -5.37 -15.83
N ARG A 691 69.29 -6.48 -15.97
CA ARG A 691 69.82 -7.83 -15.74
C ARG A 691 70.89 -8.20 -16.78
N GLU A 692 70.70 -7.84 -18.04
CA GLU A 692 71.71 -8.01 -19.09
C GLU A 692 72.96 -7.18 -18.83
N ILE A 693 72.78 -5.91 -18.43
CA ILE A 693 73.89 -5.03 -18.01
C ILE A 693 74.64 -5.66 -16.84
N LEU A 694 73.94 -6.16 -15.81
CA LEU A 694 74.56 -6.83 -14.67
C LEU A 694 75.34 -8.09 -15.07
N LYS A 695 74.82 -8.91 -15.99
CA LYS A 695 75.55 -10.07 -16.54
C LYS A 695 76.83 -9.60 -17.26
N ALA A 696 76.76 -8.55 -18.07
CA ALA A 696 77.90 -7.99 -18.78
C ALA A 696 78.96 -7.43 -17.83
N VAL A 697 78.55 -6.69 -16.80
CA VAL A 697 79.43 -6.18 -15.73
C VAL A 697 80.09 -7.32 -14.97
N THR A 698 79.34 -8.38 -14.62
CA THR A 698 79.88 -9.56 -13.95
C THR A 698 80.91 -10.30 -14.83
N ALA A 699 80.66 -10.39 -16.14
CA ALA A 699 81.61 -10.95 -17.10
C ALA A 699 82.89 -10.09 -17.23
N LEU A 700 82.76 -8.76 -17.12
CA LEU A 700 83.92 -7.85 -17.06
C LEU A 700 84.71 -8.02 -15.76
N ILE A 701 84.04 -8.09 -14.61
CA ILE A 701 84.68 -8.32 -13.30
C ILE A 701 85.46 -9.63 -13.31
N THR A 702 84.85 -10.72 -13.79
CA THR A 702 85.55 -12.02 -13.88
C THR A 702 86.75 -11.98 -14.83
N LYS A 703 86.66 -11.26 -15.96
CA LYS A 703 87.83 -11.02 -16.84
C LYS A 703 88.92 -10.20 -16.14
N ILE A 704 88.57 -9.20 -15.35
CA ILE A 704 89.53 -8.40 -14.57
C ILE A 704 90.21 -9.28 -13.52
N GLN A 705 89.47 -10.07 -12.76
CA GLN A 705 90.03 -11.01 -11.78
C GLN A 705 90.94 -12.06 -12.42
N GLN A 706 90.60 -12.56 -13.62
CA GLN A 706 91.48 -13.47 -14.36
C GLN A 706 92.76 -12.77 -14.84
N ARG A 707 92.67 -11.52 -15.30
CA ARG A 707 93.84 -10.70 -15.66
C ARG A 707 94.71 -10.44 -14.43
N GLU A 708 94.11 -10.12 -13.29
CA GLU A 708 94.80 -9.90 -12.02
C GLU A 708 95.53 -11.16 -11.56
N LYS A 709 94.90 -12.35 -11.62
CA LYS A 709 95.59 -13.64 -11.38
C LYS A 709 96.77 -13.87 -12.32
N LYS A 710 96.63 -13.54 -13.62
CA LYS A 710 97.75 -13.66 -14.58
C LYS A 710 98.86 -12.66 -14.29
N ILE A 711 98.54 -11.43 -13.92
CA ILE A 711 99.52 -10.41 -13.52
C ILE A 711 100.22 -10.84 -12.23
N SER A 712 99.48 -11.41 -11.27
CA SER A 712 100.04 -11.98 -10.05
C SER A 712 100.98 -13.16 -10.33
N ASP A 713 100.62 -14.08 -11.24
CA ASP A 713 101.51 -15.16 -11.70
C ASP A 713 102.77 -14.59 -12.38
N ILE A 714 102.64 -13.59 -13.26
CA ILE A 714 103.79 -12.91 -13.88
C ILE A 714 104.67 -12.23 -12.83
N ASN A 715 104.09 -11.51 -11.86
CA ASN A 715 104.80 -10.88 -10.76
C ASN A 715 105.54 -11.92 -9.92
N SER A 716 104.89 -13.04 -9.56
CA SER A 716 105.54 -14.12 -8.81
C SER A 716 106.71 -14.74 -9.58
N ARG A 717 106.59 -14.89 -10.91
CA ARG A 717 107.69 -15.38 -11.77
C ARG A 717 108.82 -14.36 -11.91
N LEU A 718 108.50 -13.07 -12.00
CA LEU A 718 109.51 -12.00 -12.01
C LEU A 718 110.22 -11.91 -10.66
N GLN A 719 109.49 -12.03 -9.55
CA GLN A 719 110.04 -12.04 -8.20
C GLN A 719 110.94 -13.27 -7.98
N ASN A 720 110.52 -14.46 -8.40
CA ASN A 720 111.37 -15.66 -8.36
C ASN A 720 112.63 -15.52 -9.25
N LYS A 721 112.55 -14.78 -10.36
CA LYS A 721 113.72 -14.49 -11.20
C LYS A 721 114.64 -13.42 -10.60
N LEU A 722 114.08 -12.44 -9.90
CA LEU A 722 114.85 -11.45 -9.14
C LEU A 722 115.54 -12.10 -7.93
N GLU A 723 114.85 -12.94 -7.17
CA GLU A 723 115.44 -13.77 -6.11
C GLU A 723 116.50 -14.74 -6.69
N GLY A 724 116.27 -15.27 -7.89
CA GLY A 724 117.27 -16.04 -8.63
C GLY A 724 118.51 -15.23 -9.02
N LEU A 725 118.35 -13.94 -9.34
CA LEU A 725 119.46 -13.01 -9.62
C LEU A 725 120.18 -12.59 -8.33
N ASP A 726 119.46 -12.39 -7.21
CA ASP A 726 120.05 -12.16 -5.89
C ASP A 726 120.86 -13.39 -5.43
N SER A 727 120.39 -14.61 -5.73
CA SER A 727 121.14 -15.85 -5.47
C SER A 727 122.39 -16.03 -6.35
N LEU A 728 122.46 -15.35 -7.50
CA LEU A 728 123.65 -15.28 -8.35
C LEU A 728 124.64 -14.21 -7.86
N PHE A 729 124.16 -13.14 -7.23
CA PHE A 729 125.01 -12.13 -6.58
C PHE A 729 125.59 -12.61 -5.23
N GLU A 730 124.95 -13.55 -4.53
CA GLU A 730 125.49 -14.12 -3.27
C GLU A 730 126.66 -15.11 -3.45
N LYS A 731 127.01 -15.53 -4.68
CA LYS A 731 128.09 -16.53 -4.90
C LYS A 731 129.40 -15.98 -5.46
N THR A 732 129.53 -14.66 -5.67
CA THR A 732 130.81 -14.02 -6.03
C THR A 732 130.90 -12.57 -5.56
N SER A 733 131.14 -12.36 -4.25
CA SER A 733 132.17 -11.44 -3.71
C SER A 733 131.94 -11.15 -2.22
N ARG A 734 132.73 -11.79 -1.36
CA ARG A 734 133.13 -11.22 -0.06
C ARG A 734 134.22 -10.18 -0.33
N ILE A 735 134.07 -8.95 0.17
CA ILE A 735 135.09 -8.04 0.78
C ILE A 735 134.65 -6.57 0.66
N CYS A 736 134.74 -5.85 1.80
CA CYS A 736 134.71 -4.40 2.07
C CYS A 736 133.37 -3.65 2.22
N ASP A 737 133.01 -3.47 3.49
CA ASP A 737 132.89 -2.21 4.25
C ASP A 737 132.00 -1.03 3.79
N ASN A 738 131.16 -0.66 4.76
CA ASN A 738 130.83 0.68 5.26
C ASN A 738 129.68 1.50 4.64
N ASP A 739 128.68 1.66 5.51
CA ASP A 739 128.08 2.91 6.01
C ASP A 739 126.68 3.35 5.56
N SER A 740 125.93 3.64 6.62
CA SER A 740 124.85 4.63 6.80
C SER A 740 123.40 4.23 6.55
N GLU A 741 122.73 3.99 7.69
CA GLU A 741 121.54 4.70 8.21
C GLU A 741 120.27 4.84 7.34
N GLY A 742 119.15 4.43 7.93
CA GLY A 742 117.83 4.89 7.51
C GLY A 742 116.71 3.96 7.96
N ALA A 743 116.38 4.02 9.24
CA ALA A 743 115.33 3.21 9.87
C ALA A 743 113.89 3.69 9.53
N ILE A 744 112.95 2.80 9.90
CA ILE A 744 111.54 3.04 10.30
C ILE A 744 110.43 2.64 9.29
N GLU A 745 110.01 1.39 9.45
CA GLU A 745 108.65 0.88 9.78
C GLU A 745 107.42 1.24 8.91
N ASN A 746 106.80 0.18 8.37
CA ASN A 746 105.42 -0.32 8.64
C ASN A 746 104.28 0.72 8.73
N THR A 747 103.10 0.62 8.10
CA THR A 747 102.26 -0.53 7.75
C THR A 747 100.98 -0.02 7.05
N LEU A 748 100.45 -0.82 6.12
CA LEU A 748 99.02 -1.09 5.79
C LEU A 748 97.97 0.04 5.95
N SER A 749 97.27 0.37 4.84
CA SER A 749 95.87 -0.05 4.64
C SER A 749 95.28 0.57 3.37
N VAL A 750 94.72 -0.32 2.55
CA VAL A 750 93.81 -0.07 1.43
C VAL A 750 92.56 0.68 1.92
N THR A 751 92.17 1.78 1.26
CA THR A 751 90.79 2.11 0.86
C THR A 751 90.70 3.49 0.18
N ASP A 752 90.07 3.49 -0.99
CA ASP A 752 89.23 4.56 -1.56
C ASP A 752 89.87 5.82 -2.15
N LEU A 753 90.08 5.76 -3.47
CA LEU A 753 90.26 6.93 -4.34
C LEU A 753 89.22 6.90 -5.48
N CYS A 754 88.54 8.04 -5.62
CA CYS A 754 87.69 8.50 -6.74
C CYS A 754 86.18 8.23 -6.68
N ARG A 755 85.48 9.11 -5.94
CA ARG A 755 84.30 9.81 -6.47
C ARG A 755 84.69 10.74 -7.63
N ILE A 756 83.66 11.09 -8.42
CA ILE A 756 83.55 12.15 -9.46
C ILE A 756 83.72 11.58 -10.88
N ILE A 757 82.63 11.36 -11.64
CA ILE A 757 81.93 12.28 -12.56
C ILE A 757 80.65 11.58 -13.10
N HIS A 758 79.53 12.32 -13.04
CA HIS A 758 78.15 12.12 -13.53
C HIS A 758 77.34 10.90 -13.08
#